data_AF-A0A928CMR1-F1
#
_entry.id   AF-A0A928CMR1-F1
#
_cell.length_a   1.000
_cell.length_b   1.000
_cell.length_c   1.000
_cell.angle_alpha   90.00
_cell.angle_beta   90.00
_cell.angle_gamma   90.00
#
_symmetry.space_group_name_H-M   'P 1'
#
loop_
_entity.id
_entity.type
_entity.pdbx_description
1 polymer ?
#
loop_
_entity_poly.entity_id
_entity_poly.type
_entity_poly.pdbx_seq_one_letter_code
_entity_poly.pdbx_strand_id
1 'polypeptide(L)'
;MKKIGLVWLFCLMSVLASAQKYEQLPLKQKLADKDLSLAVTFDSHGVNADFAKGEKLSPVMRDTNLMLRMFVGFDGRQAYLPIPGENLKLPLLRNADPNKGTVIFWYKATDYVPGTKDTKGVKRGNIALFNIVFGEDPSWGIEPPEGHSYKSRKKGERQVDLRLYEYADYIYFDYRNSIAPSCSRVQMNMKGVKQDEWCQIAVTWGGGKIALYRNGELKQEASLGASYREIADIDVKSGFIGIKSKFYEDVHKYGVGIDDFKVYSRKLSHAEIKNQYARILKDKSAVAIQDYEVKLHGVDTGRGDKLDRIEVEYDFAALPADLAEKMKKSGLKVDYRLTGPDGKTQTGSWTFKDSGCRMIGGITVPGKYTLESTIGGKHKIVASIIRPDLSFAYNGLGDEDEVPALWKDYRWEGRTVTLWNRVYKFGSGPLPESIRIKGKELFVQAPQLRIGDAEISWKAGKTTHTNRTVTFTGSGKADGFTLDYATTVEYDGLIKFHWTVNGNPTIGKMTLDWQVAPEFSRYLMAPRLQSTKRTKFEFKAASLENMLWLVSKQGGFAFATEHYANWIFDQSQPILFADRGNGKCEVKIIQKSVKMPDAVPYEVLFITTPTRPLPVHNRAMRRGNNYPIHDAGGNGGMTGVGTFLPHPTDFAVRVRHCRPMSRSIYGLANALTEENPCVQYFRKYWAIPRGTVCLMPHHIPLGNGKYKVERYPLLLFCNKTSFQDYLINNQQVLYKHPYGDRIGEIYYDHCGSVECRNEHHKCLFKDKFGKEIYPNEMLSKRKLIERTVALAHRNGRTVMCHGQRSFYPIQCGMADYWFPGEQHTVNIKRNLWCYTDEIPDEIYQTEYNRDILGIGVVFLPALGYYEDKKLIYRTPGPTEAMLTMLALNDVETSSFYTHAPTTIAYWNILEKYKVDSPETVCHLYSENHDIKSSNPKVLVTWFECPGKKYLVVIGNREYRPQTAEIDLSALAKGDFEIMEERTHKLLKTKNGKFKIKIPARNFRMIGFPPQSFYPVLDQMDKLWGSWKTSKYDTEFSQVLQDGLGNSRALQMKTGKKPGGCFLKDYPIIPGKTYTFSVMAKKSVKQGKISLAIQARTGQVFTGIPPVSKSVDATGEWQKITLVFAVPDKGKWSKSDHVLVTLGAGGTPDCTTLFDDFKVEEK
;
A
#
# COMPACT_ATOMS: atom_id res chain seq x y z
N MET A 1 50.94 -32.90 18.73
CA MET A 1 50.34 -33.68 19.83
C MET A 1 50.87 -33.15 21.16
N LYS A 2 50.00 -33.08 22.19
CA LYS A 2 50.24 -32.56 23.56
C LYS A 2 50.49 -31.04 23.71
N LYS A 3 49.43 -30.24 23.48
CA LYS A 3 49.12 -28.98 24.22
C LYS A 3 47.73 -28.41 23.83
N ILE A 4 46.74 -29.29 23.60
CA ILE A 4 45.35 -28.94 23.19
C ILE A 4 44.34 -29.18 24.35
N GLY A 5 44.81 -29.45 25.58
CA GLY A 5 43.93 -29.93 26.66
C GLY A 5 43.34 -28.88 27.60
N LEU A 6 43.85 -27.64 27.66
CA LEU A 6 43.52 -26.72 28.78
C LEU A 6 42.80 -25.41 28.39
N VAL A 7 42.77 -25.05 27.11
CA VAL A 7 42.10 -23.80 26.64
C VAL A 7 40.63 -24.04 26.29
N TRP A 8 40.21 -25.30 26.12
CA TRP A 8 38.81 -25.65 25.82
C TRP A 8 37.90 -25.75 27.05
N LEU A 9 38.45 -25.66 28.28
CA LEU A 9 37.63 -25.67 29.51
C LEU A 9 37.22 -24.27 29.99
N PHE A 10 37.91 -23.20 29.57
CA PHE A 10 37.56 -21.82 29.95
C PHE A 10 36.65 -21.09 28.94
N CYS A 11 36.52 -21.59 27.70
CA CYS A 11 35.58 -21.06 26.71
C CYS A 11 34.19 -21.74 26.72
N LEU A 12 33.92 -22.65 27.67
CA LEU A 12 32.60 -23.25 27.88
C LEU A 12 31.81 -22.66 29.08
N MET A 13 32.34 -21.64 29.76
CA MET A 13 31.71 -21.01 30.93
C MET A 13 31.11 -19.61 30.68
N SER A 14 30.67 -19.31 29.45
CA SER A 14 29.99 -18.04 29.18
C SER A 14 28.90 -18.10 28.12
N VAL A 15 28.01 -19.12 28.15
CA VAL A 15 26.62 -18.98 27.67
C VAL A 15 25.69 -19.90 28.49
N LEU A 16 25.76 -19.81 29.82
CA LEU A 16 24.58 -20.03 30.65
C LEU A 16 24.15 -18.63 31.07
N ALA A 17 23.33 -17.97 30.25
CA ALA A 17 22.58 -16.82 30.74
C ALA A 17 21.76 -17.32 31.93
N SER A 18 22.20 -16.98 33.15
CA SER A 18 21.47 -17.30 34.36
C SER A 18 20.04 -16.77 34.20
N ALA A 19 19.04 -17.58 34.55
CA ALA A 19 17.68 -17.09 34.60
C ALA A 19 17.64 -15.83 35.49
N GLN A 20 16.99 -14.78 35.01
CA GLN A 20 16.91 -13.51 35.73
C GLN A 20 16.27 -13.79 37.10
N LYS A 21 16.96 -13.42 38.18
CA LYS A 21 16.49 -13.67 39.55
C LYS A 21 15.82 -12.42 40.10
N TYR A 22 14.68 -12.60 40.75
CA TYR A 22 13.87 -11.52 41.31
C TYR A 22 13.97 -11.47 42.83
N GLU A 23 13.87 -10.27 43.41
CA GLU A 23 13.77 -10.04 44.85
C GLU A 23 12.40 -10.51 45.34
N GLN A 24 12.37 -11.18 46.50
CA GLN A 24 11.12 -11.56 47.15
C GLN A 24 10.46 -10.31 47.73
N LEU A 25 9.26 -9.97 47.28
CA LEU A 25 8.55 -8.79 47.78
C LEU A 25 7.58 -9.19 48.90
N PRO A 26 7.65 -8.56 50.08
CA PRO A 26 6.60 -8.72 51.08
C PRO A 26 5.24 -8.24 50.55
N LEU A 27 4.17 -8.97 50.86
CA LEU A 27 2.79 -8.62 50.44
C LEU A 27 2.45 -7.16 50.75
N LYS A 28 2.79 -6.66 51.94
CA LYS A 28 2.57 -5.24 52.32
C LYS A 28 3.19 -4.26 51.32
N GLN A 29 4.36 -4.56 50.75
CA GLN A 29 4.99 -3.73 49.73
C GLN A 29 4.31 -3.86 48.37
N LYS A 30 3.89 -5.09 47.99
CA LYS A 30 3.13 -5.32 46.75
C LYS A 30 1.82 -4.52 46.70
N LEU A 31 1.21 -4.26 47.86
CA LEU A 31 -0.06 -3.53 47.99
C LEU A 31 0.10 -2.02 48.23
N ALA A 32 1.33 -1.51 48.40
CA ALA A 32 1.58 -0.11 48.72
C ALA A 32 1.71 0.80 47.48
N ASP A 33 1.51 0.25 46.27
CA ASP A 33 1.64 1.01 45.04
C ASP A 33 0.59 2.14 44.96
N LYS A 34 1.04 3.34 44.58
CA LYS A 34 0.18 4.50 44.41
C LYS A 34 -0.84 4.24 43.29
N ASP A 35 -2.10 4.62 43.53
CA ASP A 35 -3.21 4.54 42.57
C ASP A 35 -3.65 3.11 42.19
N LEU A 36 -3.11 2.09 42.87
CA LEU A 36 -3.59 0.71 42.81
C LEU A 36 -5.09 0.67 43.13
N SER A 37 -5.85 -0.07 42.35
CA SER A 37 -7.30 -0.25 42.51
C SER A 37 -7.71 -1.70 42.74
N LEU A 38 -6.89 -2.67 42.28
CA LEU A 38 -7.05 -4.09 42.53
C LEU A 38 -5.67 -4.76 42.53
N ALA A 39 -5.43 -5.72 43.43
CA ALA A 39 -4.30 -6.63 43.35
C ALA A 39 -4.69 -8.05 43.76
N VAL A 40 -4.26 -9.01 42.95
CA VAL A 40 -4.35 -10.45 43.20
C VAL A 40 -2.94 -11.01 43.07
N THR A 41 -2.29 -11.20 44.22
CA THR A 41 -0.88 -11.63 44.31
C THR A 41 -0.75 -13.14 44.44
N PHE A 42 -1.81 -13.83 44.88
CA PHE A 42 -1.81 -15.27 45.20
C PHE A 42 -0.91 -15.67 46.38
N ASP A 43 -0.21 -14.72 47.02
CA ASP A 43 0.61 -14.94 48.21
C ASP A 43 -0.18 -15.45 49.43
N SER A 44 -1.49 -15.16 49.46
CA SER A 44 -2.42 -15.59 50.52
C SER A 44 -3.00 -16.98 50.31
N HIS A 45 -2.53 -17.72 49.30
CA HIS A 45 -3.04 -19.03 48.89
C HIS A 45 -4.50 -19.02 48.41
N GLY A 46 -5.09 -17.85 48.15
CA GLY A 46 -6.47 -17.69 47.69
C GLY A 46 -6.58 -17.08 46.30
N VAL A 47 -7.80 -17.09 45.76
CA VAL A 47 -8.16 -16.48 44.46
C VAL A 47 -8.90 -15.13 44.60
N ASN A 48 -9.16 -14.69 45.83
CA ASN A 48 -9.74 -13.39 46.11
C ASN A 48 -8.67 -12.29 46.00
N ALA A 49 -9.10 -11.06 45.78
CA ALA A 49 -8.16 -9.94 45.72
C ALA A 49 -7.59 -9.62 47.10
N ASP A 50 -6.26 -9.59 47.22
CA ASP A 50 -5.56 -9.16 48.43
C ASP A 50 -5.84 -7.67 48.72
N PHE A 51 -6.02 -6.88 47.66
CA PHE A 51 -6.45 -5.49 47.72
C PHE A 51 -7.50 -5.19 46.64
N ALA A 52 -8.53 -4.42 47.00
CA ALA A 52 -9.52 -3.87 46.07
C ALA A 52 -10.08 -2.57 46.64
N LYS A 53 -10.37 -1.59 45.78
CA LYS A 53 -11.16 -0.39 46.15
C LYS A 53 -12.67 -0.66 46.12
N GLY A 54 -13.09 -1.63 45.32
CA GLY A 54 -14.43 -2.20 45.29
C GLY A 54 -14.47 -3.54 46.03
N GLU A 55 -15.27 -4.46 45.51
CA GLU A 55 -15.43 -5.80 46.09
C GLU A 55 -14.20 -6.69 45.83
N LYS A 56 -13.82 -7.50 46.84
CA LYS A 56 -12.62 -8.35 46.81
C LYS A 56 -12.91 -9.79 46.41
N LEU A 57 -14.13 -10.26 46.67
CA LEU A 57 -14.48 -11.66 46.53
C LEU A 57 -14.79 -12.03 45.07
N SER A 58 -14.17 -13.10 44.59
CA SER A 58 -14.53 -13.73 43.32
C SER A 58 -15.88 -14.42 43.46
N PRO A 59 -16.92 -14.08 42.67
CA PRO A 59 -18.19 -14.80 42.72
C PRO A 59 -18.12 -16.19 42.07
N VAL A 60 -17.14 -16.43 41.19
CA VAL A 60 -17.03 -17.66 40.37
C VAL A 60 -16.11 -18.70 41.01
N MET A 61 -15.23 -18.29 41.93
CA MET A 61 -14.30 -19.18 42.64
C MET A 61 -14.21 -18.77 44.12
N ARG A 62 -15.33 -18.75 44.85
CA ARG A 62 -15.33 -18.47 46.30
C ARG A 62 -14.57 -19.57 47.06
N ASP A 63 -13.81 -19.20 48.08
CA ASP A 63 -13.14 -20.11 49.04
C ASP A 63 -12.19 -21.17 48.45
N THR A 64 -11.63 -20.92 47.25
CA THR A 64 -10.64 -21.82 46.66
C THR A 64 -9.26 -21.59 47.26
N ASN A 65 -8.85 -22.47 48.17
CA ASN A 65 -7.47 -22.53 48.67
C ASN A 65 -6.58 -23.28 47.66
N LEU A 66 -5.53 -22.60 47.17
CA LEU A 66 -4.60 -23.09 46.16
C LEU A 66 -3.44 -23.92 46.74
N MET A 67 -3.41 -24.23 48.04
CA MET A 67 -2.28 -24.93 48.71
C MET A 67 -1.94 -26.31 48.13
N LEU A 68 -2.90 -27.09 47.63
CA LEU A 68 -2.60 -28.38 46.96
C LEU A 68 -2.32 -28.23 45.45
N ARG A 69 -2.44 -27.00 44.93
CA ARG A 69 -2.28 -26.63 43.51
C ARG A 69 -1.12 -25.65 43.32
N MET A 70 -0.15 -25.68 44.23
CA MET A 70 0.92 -24.70 44.34
C MET A 70 1.80 -24.64 43.10
N PHE A 71 2.08 -23.41 42.67
CA PHE A 71 2.93 -23.10 41.55
C PHE A 71 3.85 -21.94 41.96
N VAL A 72 5.16 -22.07 41.72
CA VAL A 72 6.15 -21.09 42.20
C VAL A 72 6.12 -19.84 41.32
N GLY A 73 5.81 -18.72 41.96
CA GLY A 73 5.78 -17.36 41.45
C GLY A 73 7.14 -16.80 41.07
N PHE A 74 7.16 -15.58 40.50
CA PHE A 74 8.40 -14.98 40.00
C PHE A 74 9.39 -14.64 41.13
N ASP A 75 8.86 -14.27 42.29
CA ASP A 75 9.62 -13.82 43.45
C ASP A 75 9.84 -14.93 44.51
N GLY A 76 9.46 -16.17 44.16
CA GLY A 76 9.53 -17.35 45.02
C GLY A 76 8.30 -17.59 45.91
N ARG A 77 7.25 -16.74 45.82
CA ARG A 77 5.95 -16.98 46.45
C ARG A 77 5.05 -17.87 45.56
N GLN A 78 3.75 -17.88 45.83
CA GLN A 78 2.78 -18.68 45.09
C GLN A 78 2.20 -17.86 43.93
N ALA A 79 1.94 -18.52 42.80
CA ALA A 79 1.23 -17.94 41.66
C ALA A 79 0.08 -18.84 41.18
N TYR A 80 -0.70 -18.35 40.23
CA TYR A 80 -1.90 -19.00 39.71
C TYR A 80 -1.62 -19.76 38.41
N LEU A 81 -1.93 -21.06 38.41
CA LEU A 81 -1.99 -21.89 37.22
C LEU A 81 -3.40 -22.48 37.10
N PRO A 82 -4.22 -22.00 36.15
CA PRO A 82 -5.60 -22.46 36.00
C PRO A 82 -5.66 -23.88 35.46
N ILE A 83 -6.53 -24.72 36.04
CA ILE A 83 -6.86 -26.03 35.48
C ILE A 83 -8.02 -25.93 34.47
N PRO A 84 -8.22 -26.94 33.59
CA PRO A 84 -9.33 -26.93 32.63
C PRO A 84 -10.68 -26.75 33.32
N GLY A 85 -11.37 -25.65 32.99
CA GLY A 85 -12.71 -25.33 33.53
C GLY A 85 -12.70 -24.15 34.49
N GLU A 86 -11.56 -23.80 35.07
CA GLU A 86 -11.44 -22.60 35.90
C GLU A 86 -11.46 -21.32 35.07
N ASN A 87 -12.14 -20.31 35.59
CA ASN A 87 -12.22 -18.96 35.05
C ASN A 87 -12.30 -17.98 36.21
N LEU A 88 -11.18 -17.39 36.61
CA LEU A 88 -11.17 -16.42 37.70
C LEU A 88 -11.73 -15.08 37.21
N LYS A 89 -12.84 -14.64 37.80
CA LYS A 89 -13.46 -13.33 37.54
C LYS A 89 -13.67 -12.59 38.85
N LEU A 90 -13.42 -11.30 38.83
CA LEU A 90 -13.57 -10.39 39.95
C LEU A 90 -14.53 -9.25 39.60
N PRO A 91 -15.25 -8.68 40.59
CA PRO A 91 -16.10 -7.52 40.37
C PRO A 91 -15.31 -6.31 39.85
N LEU A 92 -15.88 -5.62 38.86
CA LEU A 92 -15.25 -4.50 38.17
C LEU A 92 -15.46 -3.14 38.88
N LEU A 93 -16.64 -2.92 39.44
CA LEU A 93 -17.06 -1.60 39.92
C LEU A 93 -16.07 -1.08 40.99
N ARG A 94 -15.57 0.13 40.78
CA ARG A 94 -14.52 0.80 41.58
C ARG A 94 -13.12 0.18 41.51
N ASN A 95 -12.96 -0.99 40.88
CA ASN A 95 -11.68 -1.69 40.72
C ASN A 95 -10.97 -1.36 39.39
N ALA A 96 -11.67 -0.85 38.37
CA ALA A 96 -11.08 -0.38 37.12
C ALA A 96 -11.86 0.82 36.54
N ASP A 97 -11.24 1.57 35.63
CA ASP A 97 -11.82 2.72 34.93
C ASP A 97 -11.84 2.44 33.41
N PRO A 98 -12.99 2.60 32.72
CA PRO A 98 -13.13 2.31 31.29
C PRO A 98 -12.29 3.25 30.39
N ASN A 99 -11.99 4.45 30.87
CA ASN A 99 -11.36 5.51 30.10
C ASN A 99 -9.86 5.54 30.25
N LYS A 100 -9.33 5.03 31.36
CA LYS A 100 -7.89 5.00 31.65
C LYS A 100 -7.53 3.89 32.62
N GLY A 101 -6.33 3.36 32.49
CA GLY A 101 -5.81 2.42 33.46
C GLY A 101 -4.54 1.73 33.00
N THR A 102 -4.01 0.93 33.90
CA THR A 102 -2.85 0.08 33.66
C THR A 102 -3.10 -1.28 34.30
N VAL A 103 -2.75 -2.35 33.59
CA VAL A 103 -2.69 -3.71 34.14
C VAL A 103 -1.24 -4.15 34.09
N ILE A 104 -0.72 -4.68 35.20
CA ILE A 104 0.62 -5.26 35.30
C ILE A 104 0.49 -6.62 35.96
N PHE A 105 1.12 -7.64 35.38
CA PHE A 105 1.17 -8.98 35.94
C PHE A 105 2.39 -9.72 35.40
N TRP A 106 2.65 -10.89 35.97
CA TRP A 106 3.70 -11.79 35.51
C TRP A 106 3.13 -12.97 34.78
N TYR A 107 3.83 -13.35 33.73
CA TYR A 107 3.45 -14.39 32.79
C TYR A 107 4.56 -15.44 32.69
N LYS A 108 4.20 -16.72 32.70
CA LYS A 108 5.11 -17.85 32.43
C LYS A 108 4.42 -18.91 31.58
N ALA A 109 5.05 -19.29 30.47
CA ALA A 109 4.66 -20.46 29.68
C ALA A 109 5.29 -21.72 30.29
N THR A 110 4.50 -22.71 30.69
CA THR A 110 5.02 -23.83 31.50
C THR A 110 5.31 -25.07 30.69
N ASP A 111 4.44 -25.41 29.74
CA ASP A 111 4.51 -26.63 28.93
C ASP A 111 4.73 -26.33 27.44
N TYR A 112 5.12 -25.08 27.12
CA TYR A 112 5.47 -24.67 25.76
C TYR A 112 6.54 -23.58 25.74
N VAL A 113 7.19 -23.43 24.59
CA VAL A 113 8.11 -22.33 24.29
C VAL A 113 7.42 -21.36 23.33
N PRO A 114 7.16 -20.10 23.74
CA PRO A 114 6.57 -19.08 22.87
C PRO A 114 7.38 -18.83 21.59
N GLY A 115 6.69 -18.63 20.46
CA GLY A 115 7.32 -18.22 19.19
C GLY A 115 8.12 -19.30 18.44
N THR A 116 7.80 -20.58 18.67
CA THR A 116 8.42 -21.74 18.02
C THR A 116 7.55 -22.33 16.91
N LYS A 117 8.12 -23.17 16.04
CA LYS A 117 7.37 -23.81 14.93
C LYS A 117 6.19 -24.66 15.43
N ASP A 118 6.29 -25.20 16.65
CA ASP A 118 5.30 -26.07 17.27
C ASP A 118 4.12 -25.30 17.90
N THR A 119 4.24 -23.98 18.04
CA THR A 119 3.23 -23.08 18.65
C THR A 119 2.51 -22.18 17.65
N LYS A 120 2.61 -22.46 16.33
CA LYS A 120 1.91 -21.71 15.27
C LYS A 120 0.38 -21.66 15.53
N GLY A 121 -0.18 -20.45 15.50
CA GLY A 121 -1.57 -20.16 15.94
C GLY A 121 -2.69 -20.98 15.29
N VAL A 122 -2.49 -21.53 14.08
CA VAL A 122 -3.46 -22.42 13.42
C VAL A 122 -3.57 -23.79 14.11
N LYS A 123 -2.53 -24.23 14.84
CA LYS A 123 -2.50 -25.51 15.56
C LYS A 123 -2.82 -25.37 17.06
N ARG A 124 -2.50 -24.22 17.64
CA ARG A 124 -2.52 -23.99 19.09
C ARG A 124 -3.82 -23.34 19.61
N GLY A 125 -4.52 -22.58 18.76
CA GLY A 125 -5.60 -21.70 19.21
C GLY A 125 -5.07 -20.47 19.96
N ASN A 126 -5.99 -19.72 20.57
CA ASN A 126 -5.67 -18.53 21.37
C ASN A 126 -5.44 -18.94 22.84
N ILE A 127 -4.58 -18.20 23.54
CA ILE A 127 -4.42 -18.32 25.00
C ILE A 127 -4.83 -17.00 25.64
N ALA A 128 -5.99 -17.00 26.30
CA ALA A 128 -6.49 -15.84 27.02
C ALA A 128 -5.67 -15.59 28.28
N LEU A 129 -5.18 -14.35 28.45
CA LEU A 129 -4.38 -13.94 29.61
C LEU A 129 -5.21 -13.11 30.59
N PHE A 130 -5.94 -12.11 30.09
CA PHE A 130 -6.95 -11.41 30.88
C PHE A 130 -8.03 -10.78 29.99
N ASN A 131 -9.17 -10.47 30.61
CA ASN A 131 -10.28 -9.76 29.98
C ASN A 131 -10.89 -8.75 30.97
N ILE A 132 -11.12 -7.50 30.57
CA ILE A 132 -11.87 -6.51 31.36
C ILE A 132 -13.06 -6.01 30.53
N VAL A 133 -14.27 -6.18 31.07
CA VAL A 133 -15.51 -5.80 30.39
C VAL A 133 -16.24 -4.76 31.22
N PHE A 134 -16.62 -3.64 30.60
CA PHE A 134 -17.41 -2.55 31.18
C PHE A 134 -18.76 -2.44 30.46
N GLY A 135 -19.89 -2.52 31.17
CA GLY A 135 -21.23 -2.42 30.59
C GLY A 135 -22.11 -1.37 31.28
N GLU A 136 -23.01 -0.74 30.51
CA GLU A 136 -24.06 0.14 31.05
C GLU A 136 -25.31 -0.62 31.49
N ASP A 137 -25.49 -1.86 31.04
CA ASP A 137 -26.67 -2.66 31.37
C ASP A 137 -26.46 -3.36 32.72
N PRO A 138 -27.17 -2.95 33.80
CA PRO A 138 -27.00 -3.53 35.13
C PRO A 138 -27.41 -5.02 35.18
N SER A 139 -28.20 -5.51 34.21
CA SER A 139 -28.66 -6.92 34.19
C SER A 139 -27.55 -7.93 33.92
N TRP A 140 -26.38 -7.49 33.42
CA TRP A 140 -25.25 -8.38 33.11
C TRP A 140 -24.53 -8.90 34.36
N GLY A 141 -24.69 -8.30 35.54
CA GLY A 141 -23.92 -8.70 36.72
C GLY A 141 -22.42 -8.84 36.44
N ILE A 142 -21.85 -10.01 36.76
CA ILE A 142 -20.42 -10.37 36.53
C ILE A 142 -20.26 -11.30 35.31
N GLU A 143 -21.35 -11.78 34.72
CA GLU A 143 -21.34 -12.51 33.44
C GLU A 143 -22.47 -12.02 32.52
N PRO A 144 -22.15 -11.50 31.32
CA PRO A 144 -23.20 -11.28 30.33
C PRO A 144 -23.90 -12.62 30.04
N PRO A 145 -25.23 -12.64 29.80
CA PRO A 145 -25.97 -13.89 29.59
C PRO A 145 -25.35 -14.72 28.45
N GLU A 146 -25.38 -16.06 28.57
CA GLU A 146 -24.88 -16.96 27.53
C GLU A 146 -25.47 -16.61 26.15
N GLY A 147 -24.60 -16.43 25.15
CA GLY A 147 -24.99 -16.01 23.79
C GLY A 147 -24.85 -14.52 23.49
N HIS A 148 -24.60 -13.65 24.50
CA HIS A 148 -24.26 -12.24 24.28
C HIS A 148 -22.80 -12.09 23.82
N SER A 149 -22.56 -12.38 22.55
CA SER A 149 -21.32 -11.96 21.91
C SER A 149 -21.37 -10.46 21.61
N TYR A 150 -20.21 -9.82 21.43
CA TYR A 150 -20.13 -8.46 20.88
C TYR A 150 -21.00 -8.23 19.62
N LYS A 151 -21.36 -9.31 18.90
CA LYS A 151 -22.12 -9.30 17.64
C LYS A 151 -23.65 -9.32 17.80
N SER A 152 -24.20 -9.63 18.98
CA SER A 152 -25.66 -9.67 19.19
C SER A 152 -26.08 -8.47 20.04
N ARG A 153 -26.51 -7.35 19.43
CA ARG A 153 -26.94 -6.18 20.21
C ARG A 153 -28.26 -5.58 19.76
N LYS A 154 -29.09 -5.28 20.76
CA LYS A 154 -30.20 -4.31 20.69
C LYS A 154 -29.62 -2.89 20.70
N LYS A 155 -30.30 -1.96 20.05
CA LYS A 155 -29.93 -0.54 19.96
C LYS A 155 -30.04 0.11 21.35
N GLY A 156 -28.93 0.59 21.93
CA GLY A 156 -28.93 1.39 23.18
C GLY A 156 -27.95 0.94 24.27
N GLU A 157 -27.37 -0.27 24.20
CA GLU A 157 -26.46 -0.78 25.25
C GLU A 157 -24.98 -0.47 24.91
N ARG A 158 -24.31 0.40 25.69
CA ARG A 158 -22.88 0.70 25.50
C ARG A 158 -21.96 -0.21 26.32
N GLN A 159 -20.83 -0.61 25.73
CA GLN A 159 -19.83 -1.48 26.38
C GLN A 159 -18.41 -1.19 25.88
N VAL A 160 -17.43 -1.34 26.78
CA VAL A 160 -15.99 -1.43 26.49
C VAL A 160 -15.47 -2.82 26.87
N ASP A 161 -14.59 -3.40 26.04
CA ASP A 161 -14.04 -4.75 26.20
C ASP A 161 -12.54 -4.75 25.88
N LEU A 162 -11.73 -5.02 26.90
CA LEU A 162 -10.27 -5.02 26.87
C LEU A 162 -9.76 -6.46 26.97
N ARG A 163 -9.08 -6.96 25.93
CA ARG A 163 -8.62 -8.36 25.89
C ARG A 163 -7.14 -8.45 25.69
N LEU A 164 -6.47 -9.25 26.51
CA LEU A 164 -5.08 -9.64 26.30
C LEU A 164 -4.97 -11.14 26.07
N TYR A 165 -4.37 -11.54 24.95
CA TYR A 165 -4.23 -12.95 24.60
C TYR A 165 -3.01 -13.24 23.75
N GLU A 166 -2.49 -14.47 23.83
CA GLU A 166 -1.44 -14.96 22.96
C GLU A 166 -2.05 -15.68 21.73
N TYR A 167 -1.57 -15.36 20.54
CA TYR A 167 -1.91 -16.05 19.30
C TYR A 167 -0.72 -16.11 18.35
N ALA A 168 -0.37 -17.32 17.91
CA ALA A 168 0.88 -17.59 17.20
C ALA A 168 2.10 -17.05 18.00
N ASP A 169 2.99 -16.31 17.34
CA ASP A 169 4.23 -15.81 17.95
C ASP A 169 4.04 -14.50 18.75
N TYR A 170 2.80 -14.07 19.01
CA TYR A 170 2.51 -12.73 19.53
C TYR A 170 1.54 -12.74 20.71
N ILE A 171 1.72 -11.79 21.63
CA ILE A 171 0.68 -11.31 22.55
C ILE A 171 -0.02 -10.11 21.90
N TYR A 172 -1.35 -10.09 21.97
CA TYR A 172 -2.23 -9.03 21.48
C TYR A 172 -2.97 -8.37 22.63
N PHE A 173 -3.02 -7.04 22.63
CA PHE A 173 -3.92 -6.26 23.47
C PHE A 173 -4.93 -5.54 22.58
N ASP A 174 -6.21 -5.91 22.75
CA ASP A 174 -7.33 -5.35 22.02
C ASP A 174 -8.15 -4.42 22.90
N TYR A 175 -8.50 -3.26 22.35
CA TYR A 175 -9.55 -2.38 22.85
C TYR A 175 -10.74 -2.42 21.89
N ARG A 176 -11.92 -2.76 22.42
CA ARG A 176 -13.18 -2.85 21.68
C ARG A 176 -14.24 -2.01 22.36
N ASN A 177 -15.11 -1.39 21.56
CA ASN A 177 -16.27 -0.69 22.07
C ASN A 177 -17.51 -0.97 21.22
N SER A 178 -18.69 -0.78 21.79
CA SER A 178 -19.95 -1.07 21.13
C SER A 178 -20.33 -0.13 19.99
N ILE A 179 -19.66 1.01 19.87
CA ILE A 179 -19.94 2.04 18.87
C ILE A 179 -19.33 1.67 17.50
N ALA A 180 -18.14 1.04 17.46
CA ALA A 180 -17.46 0.70 16.20
C ALA A 180 -17.14 -0.79 16.07
N PRO A 181 -17.40 -1.41 14.89
CA PRO A 181 -17.21 -2.85 14.68
C PRO A 181 -15.74 -3.30 14.64
N SER A 182 -14.77 -2.39 14.55
CA SER A 182 -13.33 -2.67 14.50
C SER A 182 -12.67 -2.51 15.88
N CYS A 183 -11.65 -3.35 16.17
CA CYS A 183 -10.86 -3.24 17.40
C CYS A 183 -9.60 -2.39 17.18
N SER A 184 -9.23 -1.58 18.18
CA SER A 184 -7.89 -0.99 18.25
C SER A 184 -6.94 -2.00 18.90
N ARG A 185 -5.71 -2.15 18.38
CA ARG A 185 -4.81 -3.25 18.76
C ARG A 185 -3.35 -2.81 18.86
N VAL A 186 -2.65 -3.37 19.84
CA VAL A 186 -1.18 -3.45 19.88
C VAL A 186 -0.77 -4.92 20.08
N GLN A 187 0.45 -5.25 19.67
CA GLN A 187 0.99 -6.61 19.71
C GLN A 187 2.48 -6.62 20.03
N MET A 188 2.96 -7.75 20.54
CA MET A 188 4.37 -7.96 20.86
C MET A 188 4.78 -9.37 20.49
N ASN A 189 5.95 -9.51 19.86
CA ASN A 189 6.53 -10.81 19.54
C ASN A 189 7.14 -11.47 20.79
N MET A 190 6.82 -12.75 21.00
CA MET A 190 7.27 -13.56 22.14
C MET A 190 8.47 -14.46 21.84
N LYS A 191 9.02 -14.42 20.64
CA LYS A 191 10.22 -15.16 20.26
C LYS A 191 11.40 -14.81 21.16
N GLY A 192 12.07 -15.84 21.65
CA GLY A 192 13.23 -15.72 22.54
C GLY A 192 12.90 -15.84 24.03
N VAL A 193 11.61 -15.80 24.41
CA VAL A 193 11.18 -16.19 25.76
C VAL A 193 11.28 -17.70 25.90
N LYS A 194 11.93 -18.17 26.97
CA LYS A 194 12.12 -19.59 27.24
C LYS A 194 10.89 -20.18 27.94
N GLN A 195 10.72 -21.50 27.82
CA GLN A 195 9.81 -22.23 28.69
C GLN A 195 10.23 -22.05 30.15
N ASP A 196 9.25 -21.93 31.04
CA ASP A 196 9.41 -21.68 32.47
C ASP A 196 10.10 -20.36 32.85
N GLU A 197 10.23 -19.42 31.91
CA GLU A 197 10.74 -18.08 32.19
C GLU A 197 9.60 -17.12 32.57
N TRP A 198 9.73 -16.47 33.73
CA TRP A 198 8.84 -15.41 34.16
C TRP A 198 9.16 -14.09 33.44
N CYS A 199 8.14 -13.49 32.83
CA CYS A 199 8.19 -12.17 32.20
C CYS A 199 7.11 -11.27 32.79
N GLN A 200 7.44 -10.00 33.05
CA GLN A 200 6.43 -9.01 33.39
C GLN A 200 5.75 -8.53 32.11
N ILE A 201 4.43 -8.51 32.11
CA ILE A 201 3.59 -7.94 31.05
C ILE A 201 2.84 -6.76 31.64
N ALA A 202 2.88 -5.62 30.95
CA ALA A 202 2.04 -4.48 31.29
C ALA A 202 1.30 -3.97 30.06
N VAL A 203 0.07 -3.53 30.28
CA VAL A 203 -0.69 -2.78 29.28
C VAL A 203 -1.23 -1.48 29.87
N THR A 204 -1.39 -0.47 29.02
CA THR A 204 -2.02 0.78 29.42
C THR A 204 -3.10 1.17 28.41
N TRP A 205 -4.14 1.84 28.91
CA TRP A 205 -5.14 2.52 28.09
C TRP A 205 -5.44 3.90 28.66
N GLY A 206 -5.81 4.83 27.80
CA GLY A 206 -6.24 6.17 28.16
C GLY A 206 -5.51 7.28 27.41
N GLY A 207 -6.10 8.47 27.43
CA GLY A 207 -5.65 9.60 26.59
C GLY A 207 -5.76 9.28 25.10
N GLY A 208 -6.73 8.46 24.69
CA GLY A 208 -6.91 8.03 23.31
C GLY A 208 -5.82 7.07 22.78
N LYS A 209 -5.04 6.42 23.65
CA LYS A 209 -3.97 5.48 23.28
C LYS A 209 -4.03 4.17 24.06
N ILE A 210 -3.43 3.13 23.49
CA ILE A 210 -3.12 1.86 24.15
C ILE A 210 -1.66 1.49 23.95
N ALA A 211 -1.05 0.84 24.93
CA ALA A 211 0.33 0.38 24.83
C ALA A 211 0.55 -0.97 25.51
N LEU A 212 1.58 -1.69 25.05
CA LEU A 212 1.98 -3.01 25.54
C LEU A 212 3.48 -3.01 25.83
N TYR A 213 3.84 -3.57 26.99
CA TYR A 213 5.19 -3.57 27.55
C TYR A 213 5.60 -4.99 27.95
N ARG A 214 6.91 -5.25 27.94
CA ARG A 214 7.50 -6.46 28.51
C ARG A 214 8.74 -6.11 29.31
N ASN A 215 8.80 -6.58 30.54
CA ASN A 215 9.94 -6.39 31.45
C ASN A 215 10.30 -4.90 31.55
N GLY A 216 9.31 -4.04 31.83
CA GLY A 216 9.49 -2.59 31.88
C GLY A 216 9.58 -1.88 30.51
N GLU A 217 9.94 -2.58 29.44
CA GLU A 217 10.22 -1.97 28.13
C GLU A 217 8.96 -1.82 27.26
N LEU A 218 8.73 -0.64 26.70
CA LEU A 218 7.64 -0.39 25.75
C LEU A 218 7.89 -1.17 24.45
N LYS A 219 6.90 -1.93 23.99
CA LYS A 219 7.02 -2.76 22.77
C LYS A 219 6.19 -2.23 21.64
N GLN A 220 4.97 -1.77 21.92
CA GLN A 220 4.16 -1.08 20.93
C GLN A 220 3.17 -0.13 21.61
N GLU A 221 2.91 1.01 20.96
CA GLU A 221 1.84 1.95 21.29
C GLU A 221 1.01 2.20 20.02
N ALA A 222 -0.31 2.35 20.19
CA ALA A 222 -1.22 2.74 19.13
C ALA A 222 -2.28 3.72 19.64
N SER A 223 -2.82 4.54 18.74
CA SER A 223 -3.98 5.38 19.04
C SER A 223 -5.28 4.56 18.95
N LEU A 224 -6.19 4.77 19.89
CA LEU A 224 -7.55 4.23 19.85
C LEU A 224 -8.35 4.87 18.72
N GLY A 225 -9.29 4.14 18.12
CA GLY A 225 -10.20 4.63 17.06
C GLY A 225 -11.09 5.82 17.49
N ALA A 226 -11.77 6.45 16.52
CA ALA A 226 -12.59 7.65 16.77
C ALA A 226 -13.71 7.42 17.79
N SER A 227 -14.33 6.24 17.75
CA SER A 227 -15.42 5.83 18.63
C SER A 227 -15.08 5.77 20.11
N TYR A 228 -13.79 5.80 20.48
CA TYR A 228 -13.39 5.96 21.88
C TYR A 228 -13.96 7.24 22.50
N ARG A 229 -14.00 8.34 21.75
CA ARG A 229 -14.55 9.62 22.26
C ARG A 229 -16.06 9.55 22.47
N GLU A 230 -16.76 8.78 21.65
CA GLU A 230 -18.22 8.59 21.71
C GLU A 230 -18.66 7.64 22.84
N ILE A 231 -17.72 6.90 23.43
CA ILE A 231 -17.96 6.03 24.59
C ILE A 231 -17.21 6.51 25.83
N ALA A 232 -16.54 7.67 25.77
CA ALA A 232 -15.76 8.19 26.88
C ALA A 232 -16.63 8.58 28.09
N ASP A 233 -17.92 8.81 27.86
CA ASP A 233 -18.94 9.15 28.85
C ASP A 233 -19.79 7.92 29.28
N ILE A 234 -19.29 6.71 29.07
CA ILE A 234 -19.98 5.48 29.48
C ILE A 234 -20.26 5.44 31.00
N ASP A 235 -21.52 5.17 31.37
CA ASP A 235 -21.98 5.04 32.76
C ASP A 235 -21.94 3.56 33.17
N VAL A 236 -20.81 3.12 33.73
CA VAL A 236 -20.54 1.71 34.02
C VAL A 236 -21.39 1.20 35.19
N LYS A 237 -22.29 0.25 34.92
CA LYS A 237 -23.17 -0.39 35.91
C LYS A 237 -22.90 -1.87 36.11
N SER A 238 -22.20 -2.52 35.18
CA SER A 238 -21.92 -3.96 35.23
C SER A 238 -20.58 -4.32 34.57
N GLY A 239 -20.17 -5.58 34.74
CA GLY A 239 -18.97 -6.14 34.11
C GLY A 239 -18.01 -6.81 35.08
N PHE A 240 -16.83 -7.19 34.59
CA PHE A 240 -15.88 -8.02 35.33
C PHE A 240 -14.42 -7.80 34.93
N ILE A 241 -13.52 -8.22 35.82
CA ILE A 241 -12.07 -8.35 35.60
C ILE A 241 -11.74 -9.84 35.63
N GLY A 242 -11.38 -10.42 34.49
CA GLY A 242 -11.05 -11.83 34.32
C GLY A 242 -9.55 -12.08 34.26
N ILE A 243 -9.01 -12.92 35.14
CA ILE A 243 -7.61 -13.33 35.19
C ILE A 243 -7.51 -14.75 34.65
N LYS A 244 -6.76 -14.94 33.55
CA LYS A 244 -6.84 -16.12 32.69
C LYS A 244 -8.28 -16.63 32.53
N SER A 245 -9.19 -15.74 32.13
CA SER A 245 -10.58 -16.07 31.80
C SER A 245 -10.69 -16.44 30.32
N LYS A 246 -11.33 -17.56 30.00
CA LYS A 246 -11.51 -18.06 28.62
C LYS A 246 -12.23 -17.06 27.71
N PHE A 247 -11.74 -16.93 26.48
CA PHE A 247 -12.42 -16.32 25.34
C PHE A 247 -11.75 -16.77 24.03
N TYR A 248 -12.44 -16.63 22.88
CA TYR A 248 -11.99 -17.15 21.57
C TYR A 248 -11.58 -18.63 21.59
N GLU A 249 -12.45 -19.47 22.14
CA GLU A 249 -12.29 -20.94 22.13
C GLU A 249 -11.06 -21.45 22.92
N ASP A 250 -10.44 -20.60 23.75
CA ASP A 250 -9.40 -21.08 24.67
C ASP A 250 -9.99 -22.10 25.65
N VAL A 251 -9.52 -23.34 25.58
CA VAL A 251 -9.95 -24.44 26.46
C VAL A 251 -9.02 -24.65 27.66
N HIS A 252 -8.00 -23.80 27.85
CA HIS A 252 -6.91 -23.95 28.83
C HIS A 252 -6.06 -25.20 28.59
N LYS A 253 -5.82 -25.51 27.31
CA LYS A 253 -4.99 -26.66 26.93
C LYS A 253 -3.52 -26.52 27.34
N TYR A 254 -3.01 -25.28 27.37
CA TYR A 254 -1.61 -24.97 27.62
C TYR A 254 -1.47 -24.30 28.98
N GLY A 255 -0.50 -24.76 29.76
CA GLY A 255 -0.21 -24.22 31.08
C GLY A 255 0.40 -22.83 30.98
N VAL A 256 -0.31 -21.85 31.55
CA VAL A 256 0.16 -20.47 31.69
C VAL A 256 0.04 -20.05 33.13
N GLY A 257 1.19 -19.79 33.76
CA GLY A 257 1.28 -19.21 35.08
C GLY A 257 1.06 -17.70 35.04
N ILE A 258 0.24 -17.21 35.97
CA ILE A 258 -0.03 -15.79 36.20
C ILE A 258 0.30 -15.47 37.65
N ASP A 259 1.07 -14.40 37.88
CA ASP A 259 1.42 -13.93 39.22
C ASP A 259 1.23 -12.41 39.34
N ASP A 260 1.01 -11.91 40.56
CA ASP A 260 0.98 -10.47 40.89
C ASP A 260 0.12 -9.63 39.94
N PHE A 261 -1.14 -10.03 39.71
CA PHE A 261 -2.07 -9.32 38.83
C PHE A 261 -2.58 -8.04 39.48
N LYS A 262 -2.16 -6.89 38.96
CA LYS A 262 -2.46 -5.56 39.49
C LYS A 262 -3.19 -4.70 38.46
N VAL A 263 -4.21 -3.98 38.94
CA VAL A 263 -4.93 -2.96 38.18
C VAL A 263 -4.74 -1.61 38.85
N TYR A 264 -4.43 -0.60 38.04
CA TYR A 264 -4.28 0.78 38.44
C TYR A 264 -5.39 1.63 37.85
N SER A 265 -5.93 2.54 38.68
CA SER A 265 -6.99 3.48 38.31
C SER A 265 -6.55 4.63 37.37
N ARG A 266 -5.30 4.61 36.92
CA ARG A 266 -4.74 5.56 35.97
C ARG A 266 -3.78 4.89 35.00
N LYS A 267 -3.51 5.57 33.89
CA LYS A 267 -2.43 5.24 32.97
C LYS A 267 -1.07 5.57 33.64
N LEU A 268 -0.29 4.55 33.94
CA LEU A 268 1.12 4.69 34.35
C LEU A 268 1.99 5.09 33.15
N SER A 269 3.03 5.90 33.39
CA SER A 269 4.02 6.25 32.37
C SER A 269 5.01 5.11 32.10
N HIS A 270 5.78 5.22 31.02
CA HIS A 270 6.82 4.24 30.71
C HIS A 270 7.88 4.18 31.81
N ALA A 271 8.34 5.32 32.33
CA ALA A 271 9.28 5.38 33.43
C ALA A 271 8.75 4.68 34.70
N GLU A 272 7.47 4.86 35.03
CA GLU A 272 6.87 4.21 36.19
C GLU A 272 6.86 2.68 36.05
N ILE A 273 6.42 2.18 34.89
CA ILE A 273 6.39 0.74 34.60
C ILE A 273 7.82 0.15 34.61
N LYS A 274 8.77 0.85 33.99
CA LYS A 274 10.19 0.45 33.96
C LYS A 274 10.80 0.42 35.36
N ASN A 275 10.54 1.43 36.18
CA ASN A 275 11.01 1.50 37.55
C ASN A 275 10.41 0.39 38.42
N GLN A 276 9.14 0.05 38.23
CA GLN A 276 8.54 -1.08 38.94
C GLN A 276 9.28 -2.39 38.61
N TYR A 277 9.57 -2.66 37.34
CA TYR A 277 10.36 -3.82 36.93
C TYR A 277 11.80 -3.78 37.45
N ALA A 278 12.45 -2.62 37.45
CA ALA A 278 13.83 -2.49 37.89
C ALA A 278 14.01 -2.75 39.40
N ARG A 279 13.03 -2.32 40.23
CA ARG A 279 13.09 -2.47 41.70
C ARG A 279 13.15 -3.92 42.17
N ILE A 280 12.59 -4.84 41.39
CA ILE A 280 12.44 -6.26 41.78
C ILE A 280 13.53 -7.15 41.19
N LEU A 281 14.50 -6.61 40.46
CA LEU A 281 15.65 -7.38 40.00
C LEU A 281 16.66 -7.55 41.14
N LYS A 282 17.13 -8.79 41.37
CA LYS A 282 18.26 -9.02 42.30
C LYS A 282 19.56 -8.43 41.78
N ASP A 283 19.78 -8.51 40.47
CA ASP A 283 20.88 -7.84 39.80
C ASP A 283 20.43 -6.44 39.36
N LYS A 284 20.74 -5.44 40.19
CA LYS A 284 20.43 -4.03 39.94
C LYS A 284 21.46 -3.36 39.01
N SER A 285 22.54 -4.04 38.63
CA SER A 285 23.55 -3.49 37.73
C SER A 285 23.05 -3.29 36.29
N ALA A 286 21.97 -3.99 35.92
CA ALA A 286 21.45 -4.01 34.55
C ALA A 286 20.39 -2.93 34.24
N VAL A 287 19.72 -2.33 35.25
CA VAL A 287 18.62 -1.36 35.03
C VAL A 287 18.61 -0.27 36.10
N ALA A 288 18.81 1.00 35.70
CA ALA A 288 18.76 2.15 36.61
C ALA A 288 17.33 2.64 36.83
N ILE A 289 17.00 3.03 38.08
CA ILE A 289 15.77 3.76 38.42
C ILE A 289 15.88 5.18 37.86
N GLN A 290 14.84 5.63 37.17
CA GLN A 290 14.78 6.94 36.52
C GLN A 290 13.72 7.81 37.18
N ASP A 291 14.10 9.00 37.66
CA ASP A 291 13.15 9.93 38.28
C ASP A 291 12.23 10.60 37.24
N TYR A 292 12.62 10.61 35.97
CA TYR A 292 11.84 11.13 34.85
C TYR A 292 12.33 10.52 33.53
N GLU A 293 11.53 10.64 32.47
CA GLU A 293 11.90 10.18 31.13
C GLU A 293 12.18 11.35 30.20
N VAL A 294 13.13 11.16 29.28
CA VAL A 294 13.40 12.08 28.18
C VAL A 294 13.39 11.30 26.86
N LYS A 295 12.55 11.75 25.92
CA LYS A 295 12.54 11.27 24.53
C LYS A 295 13.00 12.38 23.59
N LEU A 296 13.69 11.97 22.53
CA LEU A 296 14.16 12.87 21.49
C LEU A 296 13.45 12.52 20.19
N HIS A 297 13.01 13.53 19.45
CA HIS A 297 12.39 13.38 18.13
C HIS A 297 12.96 14.40 17.15
N GLY A 298 13.22 13.97 15.91
CA GLY A 298 13.46 14.89 14.80
C GLY A 298 12.18 15.65 14.46
N VAL A 299 12.32 16.94 14.17
CA VAL A 299 11.17 17.82 13.88
C VAL A 299 11.01 18.00 12.38
N ASP A 300 9.83 17.67 11.87
CA ASP A 300 9.40 17.98 10.50
C ASP A 300 7.94 18.42 10.50
N THR A 301 7.75 19.73 10.61
CA THR A 301 6.44 20.38 10.65
C THR A 301 5.80 20.58 9.28
N GLY A 302 6.41 20.05 8.21
CA GLY A 302 5.99 20.21 6.82
C GLY A 302 6.98 21.03 5.98
N ARG A 303 6.68 21.17 4.68
CA ARG A 303 7.49 21.96 3.73
C ARG A 303 7.70 23.40 4.21
N GLY A 304 8.96 23.85 4.19
CA GLY A 304 9.38 25.23 4.44
C GLY A 304 10.16 25.43 5.74
N ASP A 305 10.14 24.46 6.65
CA ASP A 305 10.83 24.54 7.94
C ASP A 305 12.21 23.87 7.90
N LYS A 306 13.23 24.48 8.49
CA LYS A 306 14.54 23.83 8.57
C LYS A 306 14.45 22.51 9.35
N LEU A 307 15.04 21.44 8.81
CA LEU A 307 15.17 20.13 9.46
C LEU A 307 16.43 20.08 10.34
N ASP A 308 16.61 21.11 11.17
CA ASP A 308 17.77 21.34 12.03
C ASP A 308 17.40 21.39 13.51
N ARG A 309 16.27 20.77 13.88
CA ARG A 309 15.73 20.79 15.24
C ARG A 309 15.47 19.39 15.78
N ILE A 310 15.74 19.24 17.07
CA ILE A 310 15.30 18.11 17.88
C ILE A 310 14.30 18.62 18.90
N GLU A 311 13.17 17.94 19.00
CA GLU A 311 12.23 18.07 20.11
C GLU A 311 12.68 17.16 21.25
N VAL A 312 12.72 17.73 22.46
CA VAL A 312 13.00 17.05 23.71
C VAL A 312 11.70 16.95 24.49
N GLU A 313 11.16 15.75 24.63
CA GLU A 313 9.93 15.46 25.36
C GLU A 313 10.27 14.93 26.76
N TYR A 314 9.82 15.65 27.79
CA TYR A 314 9.97 15.28 29.19
C TYR A 314 8.68 14.71 29.76
N ASP A 315 8.79 13.56 30.41
CA ASP A 315 7.72 12.96 31.23
C ASP A 315 8.17 12.87 32.69
N PHE A 316 7.52 13.67 33.54
CA PHE A 316 7.81 13.81 34.96
C PHE A 316 6.88 12.98 35.86
N ALA A 317 6.08 12.06 35.30
CA ALA A 317 5.13 11.27 36.08
C ALA A 317 5.80 10.40 37.17
N ALA A 318 7.06 10.01 36.97
CA ALA A 318 7.83 9.18 37.90
C ALA A 318 8.60 9.99 38.97
N LEU A 319 8.45 11.32 39.04
CA LEU A 319 9.23 12.15 39.95
C LEU A 319 9.04 11.76 41.43
N PRO A 320 10.12 11.81 42.24
CA PRO A 320 10.02 11.82 43.69
C PRO A 320 9.02 12.86 44.21
N ALA A 321 8.33 12.56 45.30
CA ALA A 321 7.20 13.36 45.80
C ALA A 321 7.57 14.82 46.09
N ASP A 322 8.74 15.05 46.68
CA ASP A 322 9.30 16.37 46.96
C ASP A 322 9.57 17.17 45.68
N LEU A 323 10.13 16.53 44.64
CA LEU A 323 10.37 17.16 43.34
C LEU A 323 9.06 17.42 42.57
N ALA A 324 8.11 16.50 42.64
CA ALA A 324 6.78 16.67 42.03
C ALA A 324 6.01 17.83 42.69
N GLU A 325 6.12 17.99 44.00
CA GLU A 325 5.53 19.12 44.73
C GLU A 325 6.24 20.44 44.38
N LYS A 326 7.58 20.43 44.33
CA LYS A 326 8.38 21.58 43.90
C LYS A 326 8.04 22.03 42.48
N MET A 327 7.88 21.09 41.55
CA MET A 327 7.49 21.37 40.16
C MET A 327 6.16 22.13 40.10
N LYS A 328 5.16 21.70 40.88
CA LYS A 328 3.84 22.35 40.92
C LYS A 328 3.87 23.72 41.58
N LYS A 329 4.60 23.89 42.68
CA LYS A 329 4.63 25.14 43.47
C LYS A 329 5.50 26.22 42.86
N SER A 330 6.75 25.90 42.53
CA SER A 330 7.78 26.90 42.15
C SER A 330 8.34 26.69 40.74
N GLY A 331 7.96 25.60 40.06
CA GLY A 331 8.61 25.15 38.84
C GLY A 331 9.90 24.38 39.12
N LEU A 332 10.19 23.43 38.25
CA LEU A 332 11.36 22.56 38.30
C LEU A 332 12.36 23.01 37.23
N LYS A 333 13.55 23.44 37.66
CA LYS A 333 14.66 23.77 36.76
C LYS A 333 15.39 22.49 36.34
N VAL A 334 15.55 22.34 35.04
CA VAL A 334 16.20 21.20 34.39
C VAL A 334 17.31 21.74 33.50
N ASP A 335 18.56 21.46 33.87
CA ASP A 335 19.72 21.80 33.05
C ASP A 335 19.93 20.72 31.99
N TYR A 336 20.47 21.10 30.83
CA TYR A 336 20.79 20.16 29.77
C TYR A 336 22.14 20.44 29.12
N ARG A 337 22.74 19.37 28.59
CA ARG A 337 23.91 19.38 27.71
C ARG A 337 23.66 18.42 26.56
N LEU A 338 23.51 18.96 25.35
CA LEU A 338 23.44 18.20 24.12
C LEU A 338 24.84 18.12 23.50
N THR A 339 25.33 16.91 23.27
CA THR A 339 26.60 16.65 22.57
C THR A 339 26.30 16.07 21.19
N GLY A 340 26.81 16.74 20.15
CA GLY A 340 26.70 16.30 18.77
C GLY A 340 27.80 15.31 18.35
N PRO A 341 27.67 14.70 17.16
CA PRO A 341 28.65 13.74 16.64
C PRO A 341 30.03 14.36 16.32
N ASP A 342 30.09 15.68 16.13
CA ASP A 342 31.33 16.45 15.93
C ASP A 342 31.99 16.89 17.24
N GLY A 343 31.49 16.42 18.39
CA GLY A 343 31.97 16.79 19.72
C GLY A 343 31.52 18.17 20.21
N LYS A 344 30.81 18.95 19.38
CA LYS A 344 30.27 20.25 19.82
C LYS A 344 29.14 20.03 20.82
N THR A 345 29.08 20.94 21.79
CA THR A 345 28.09 20.87 22.87
C THR A 345 27.25 22.13 22.93
N GLN A 346 25.94 21.95 23.10
CA GLN A 346 25.01 23.02 23.46
C GLN A 346 24.52 22.80 24.89
N THR A 347 24.53 23.84 25.71
CA THR A 347 24.05 23.77 27.10
C THR A 347 22.96 24.80 27.34
N GLY A 348 22.09 24.52 28.30
CA GLY A 348 21.03 25.44 28.68
C GLY A 348 20.22 24.91 29.85
N SER A 349 19.11 25.59 30.13
CA SER A 349 18.22 25.23 31.22
C SER A 349 16.78 25.57 30.87
N TRP A 350 15.85 24.73 31.31
CA TRP A 350 14.41 24.93 31.16
C TRP A 350 13.71 24.84 32.49
N THR A 351 12.60 25.57 32.64
CA THR A 351 11.71 25.44 33.80
C THR A 351 10.41 24.76 33.38
N PHE A 352 9.97 23.80 34.19
CA PHE A 352 8.75 23.02 33.97
C PHE A 352 7.80 23.18 35.15
N LYS A 353 6.52 23.38 34.87
CA LYS A 353 5.42 23.26 35.86
C LYS A 353 4.64 21.95 35.70
N ASP A 354 4.84 21.28 34.57
CA ASP A 354 4.33 19.96 34.22
C ASP A 354 5.24 19.35 33.14
N SER A 355 4.99 18.09 32.78
CA SER A 355 5.57 17.42 31.62
C SER A 355 5.36 18.21 30.33
N GLY A 356 6.25 18.06 29.35
CA GLY A 356 6.11 18.77 28.08
C GLY A 356 7.35 18.75 27.20
N CYS A 357 7.24 19.42 26.05
CA CYS A 357 8.26 19.44 25.01
C CYS A 357 9.09 20.74 25.02
N ARG A 358 10.35 20.63 24.61
CA ARG A 358 11.26 21.75 24.36
C ARG A 358 11.99 21.52 23.03
N MET A 359 12.53 22.59 22.46
CA MET A 359 13.21 22.54 21.15
C MET A 359 14.67 22.94 21.29
N ILE A 360 15.55 22.20 20.61
CA ILE A 360 16.95 22.58 20.39
C ILE A 360 17.17 22.70 18.88
N GLY A 361 17.74 23.83 18.44
CA GLY A 361 18.06 24.09 17.03
C GLY A 361 19.54 23.91 16.68
N GLY A 362 19.89 24.13 15.41
CA GLY A 362 21.28 24.01 14.92
C GLY A 362 21.78 22.58 14.79
N ILE A 363 20.87 21.61 14.64
CA ILE A 363 21.16 20.18 14.55
C ILE A 363 21.35 19.79 13.08
N THR A 364 22.54 20.01 12.53
CA THR A 364 22.79 19.88 11.08
C THR A 364 23.68 18.69 10.70
N VAL A 365 24.48 18.18 11.62
CA VAL A 365 25.45 17.10 11.35
C VAL A 365 24.77 15.72 11.51
N PRO A 366 24.81 14.82 10.52
CA PRO A 366 24.34 13.44 10.68
C PRO A 366 25.14 12.68 11.75
N GLY A 367 24.48 11.81 12.51
CA GLY A 367 25.12 11.00 13.55
C GLY A 367 24.38 11.00 14.89
N LYS A 368 25.02 10.45 15.92
CA LYS A 368 24.43 10.31 17.25
C LYS A 368 24.51 11.62 18.02
N TYR A 369 23.36 12.12 18.47
CA TYR A 369 23.25 13.18 19.45
C TYR A 369 22.92 12.57 20.81
N THR A 370 23.58 13.05 21.86
CA THR A 370 23.36 12.60 23.24
C THR A 370 22.98 13.80 24.09
N LEU A 371 21.77 13.78 24.64
CA LEU A 371 21.28 14.78 25.58
C LEU A 371 21.46 14.26 27.00
N GLU A 372 22.29 14.94 27.78
CA GLU A 372 22.30 14.81 29.22
C GLU A 372 21.36 15.86 29.81
N SER A 373 20.48 15.45 30.70
CA SER A 373 19.57 16.33 31.43
C SER A 373 19.74 16.09 32.92
N THR A 374 19.72 17.16 33.72
CA THR A 374 19.97 17.08 35.16
C THR A 374 19.06 18.00 35.97
N ILE A 375 18.46 17.49 37.04
CA ILE A 375 17.79 18.29 38.07
C ILE A 375 18.71 18.41 39.28
N GLY A 376 19.04 19.65 39.69
CA GLY A 376 19.78 19.93 40.92
C GLY A 376 21.17 19.27 41.01
N GLY A 377 21.80 18.98 39.87
CA GLY A 377 23.10 18.29 39.80
C GLY A 377 23.08 16.79 40.13
N LYS A 378 21.94 16.23 40.53
CA LYS A 378 21.86 14.86 41.10
C LYS A 378 21.02 13.89 40.26
N HIS A 379 19.85 14.33 39.80
CA HIS A 379 18.94 13.46 39.04
C HIS A 379 19.27 13.58 37.56
N LYS A 380 20.08 12.65 37.04
CA LYS A 380 20.62 12.69 35.67
C LYS A 380 19.93 11.68 34.77
N ILE A 381 19.48 12.12 33.59
CA ILE A 381 19.00 11.27 32.51
C ILE A 381 19.85 11.51 31.26
N VAL A 382 20.17 10.42 30.56
CA VAL A 382 20.86 10.47 29.27
C VAL A 382 19.96 9.86 28.21
N ALA A 383 19.57 10.66 27.22
CA ALA A 383 18.82 10.23 26.06
C ALA A 383 19.69 10.40 24.81
N SER A 384 19.47 9.57 23.78
CA SER A 384 20.19 9.72 22.52
C SER A 384 19.30 9.45 21.31
N ILE A 385 19.63 10.10 20.20
CA ILE A 385 18.95 9.94 18.92
C ILE A 385 19.99 9.95 17.79
N ILE A 386 19.76 9.14 16.77
CA ILE A 386 20.58 9.14 15.55
C ILE A 386 19.88 10.03 14.53
N ARG A 387 20.50 11.16 14.18
CA ARG A 387 20.07 11.97 13.05
C ARG A 387 20.60 11.35 11.76
N PRO A 388 19.74 10.93 10.81
CA PRO A 388 20.19 10.42 9.52
C PRO A 388 20.78 11.54 8.65
N ASP A 389 21.32 11.17 7.49
CA ASP A 389 21.60 12.16 6.46
C ASP A 389 20.29 12.70 5.88
N LEU A 390 20.10 14.02 5.99
CA LEU A 390 18.91 14.74 5.54
C LEU A 390 19.17 15.55 4.27
N SER A 391 20.28 15.30 3.57
CA SER A 391 20.64 15.93 2.30
C SER A 391 19.56 15.78 1.21
N PHE A 392 18.65 14.82 1.36
CA PHE A 392 17.51 14.63 0.46
C PHE A 392 16.45 15.72 0.56
N ALA A 393 16.34 16.44 1.68
CA ALA A 393 15.24 17.36 1.93
C ALA A 393 15.37 18.64 1.09
N TYR A 394 14.24 19.22 0.68
CA TYR A 394 14.21 20.46 -0.10
C TYR A 394 14.99 20.41 -1.42
N ASN A 395 15.11 19.21 -2.01
CA ASN A 395 15.88 18.99 -3.24
C ASN A 395 15.25 19.62 -4.50
N GLY A 396 14.00 20.05 -4.46
CA GLY A 396 13.27 20.63 -5.61
C GLY A 396 13.02 19.67 -6.78
N LEU A 397 13.42 18.39 -6.68
CA LEU A 397 13.31 17.42 -7.76
C LEU A 397 11.84 17.17 -8.11
N GLY A 398 11.51 17.31 -9.39
CA GLY A 398 10.15 17.16 -9.92
C GLY A 398 9.22 18.35 -9.65
N ASP A 399 9.71 19.38 -8.94
CA ASP A 399 8.98 20.62 -8.65
C ASP A 399 9.35 21.78 -9.58
N GLU A 400 10.19 21.54 -10.59
CA GLU A 400 10.59 22.56 -11.54
C GLU A 400 9.36 23.10 -12.28
N ASP A 401 9.39 24.38 -12.64
CA ASP A 401 8.29 25.07 -13.33
C ASP A 401 8.33 24.75 -14.84
N GLU A 402 8.17 23.47 -15.16
CA GLU A 402 8.14 22.91 -16.50
C GLU A 402 6.92 22.01 -16.65
N VAL A 403 6.20 22.16 -17.77
CA VAL A 403 5.07 21.28 -18.11
C VAL A 403 5.62 19.98 -18.68
N PRO A 404 5.27 18.80 -18.14
CA PRO A 404 5.74 17.53 -18.71
C PRO A 404 5.27 17.37 -20.16
N ALA A 405 6.09 16.73 -20.99
CA ALA A 405 5.91 16.66 -22.45
C ALA A 405 4.53 16.18 -22.92
N LEU A 406 3.84 15.35 -22.11
CA LEU A 406 2.48 14.89 -22.38
C LEU A 406 1.42 16.00 -22.40
N TRP A 407 1.65 17.10 -21.68
CA TRP A 407 0.75 18.25 -21.58
C TRP A 407 1.33 19.50 -22.25
N LYS A 408 2.27 19.33 -23.21
CA LYS A 408 2.97 20.43 -23.91
C LYS A 408 2.05 21.49 -24.53
N ASP A 409 0.79 21.15 -24.81
CA ASP A 409 -0.19 22.07 -25.39
C ASP A 409 -0.82 23.02 -24.36
N TYR A 410 -0.50 22.85 -23.06
CA TYR A 410 -0.96 23.72 -21.99
C TYR A 410 -0.51 25.16 -22.24
N ARG A 411 -1.50 26.06 -22.30
CA ARG A 411 -1.30 27.50 -22.42
C ARG A 411 -2.54 28.24 -21.92
N TRP A 412 -2.37 29.52 -21.65
CA TRP A 412 -3.45 30.41 -21.26
C TRP A 412 -3.37 31.71 -22.06
N GLU A 413 -4.53 32.24 -22.43
CA GLU A 413 -4.67 33.52 -23.11
C GLU A 413 -5.87 34.25 -22.51
N GLY A 414 -5.61 35.41 -21.90
CA GLY A 414 -6.60 36.10 -21.06
C GLY A 414 -7.10 35.20 -19.93
N ARG A 415 -8.38 34.80 -20.02
CA ARG A 415 -9.06 33.90 -19.08
C ARG A 415 -9.50 32.59 -19.74
N THR A 416 -8.85 32.22 -20.83
CA THR A 416 -9.02 30.93 -21.51
C THR A 416 -7.80 30.06 -21.24
N VAL A 417 -8.00 28.81 -20.83
CA VAL A 417 -6.95 27.80 -20.66
C VAL A 417 -7.15 26.70 -21.69
N THR A 418 -6.11 26.41 -22.47
CA THR A 418 -6.13 25.33 -23.47
C THR A 418 -5.11 24.28 -23.08
N LEU A 419 -5.50 23.00 -23.14
CA LEU A 419 -4.58 21.88 -22.93
C LEU A 419 -5.06 20.63 -23.66
N TRP A 420 -4.16 19.93 -24.34
CA TRP A 420 -4.43 18.71 -25.11
C TRP A 420 -5.74 18.77 -25.92
N ASN A 421 -6.81 18.12 -25.44
CA ASN A 421 -8.12 18.04 -26.08
C ASN A 421 -9.21 18.87 -25.37
N ARG A 422 -8.82 19.84 -24.54
CA ARG A 422 -9.71 20.62 -23.67
C ARG A 422 -9.48 22.12 -23.76
N VAL A 423 -10.57 22.88 -23.67
CA VAL A 423 -10.56 24.34 -23.60
C VAL A 423 -11.48 24.78 -22.48
N TYR A 424 -10.97 25.57 -21.54
CA TYR A 424 -11.69 26.10 -20.38
C TYR A 424 -11.81 27.61 -20.57
N LYS A 425 -13.02 28.15 -20.45
CA LYS A 425 -13.28 29.58 -20.55
C LYS A 425 -13.86 30.10 -19.25
N PHE A 426 -13.24 31.14 -18.71
CA PHE A 426 -13.68 31.82 -17.49
C PHE A 426 -14.09 33.26 -17.83
N GLY A 427 -15.26 33.68 -17.36
CA GLY A 427 -15.63 35.10 -17.32
C GLY A 427 -15.17 35.76 -16.02
N SER A 428 -15.91 36.78 -15.55
CA SER A 428 -15.53 37.53 -14.35
C SER A 428 -15.66 36.75 -13.04
N GLY A 429 -16.43 35.67 -13.05
CA GLY A 429 -16.65 34.81 -11.89
C GLY A 429 -15.51 33.83 -11.59
N PRO A 430 -15.63 33.07 -10.48
CA PRO A 430 -14.59 32.17 -10.01
C PRO A 430 -14.49 30.84 -10.78
N LEU A 431 -15.59 30.38 -11.36
CA LEU A 431 -15.73 29.04 -11.94
C LEU A 431 -15.83 29.14 -13.47
N PRO A 432 -15.45 28.08 -14.22
CA PRO A 432 -15.50 28.12 -15.67
C PRO A 432 -16.94 28.26 -16.17
N GLU A 433 -17.15 29.16 -17.12
CA GLU A 433 -18.46 29.35 -17.78
C GLU A 433 -18.68 28.33 -18.91
N SER A 434 -17.59 27.79 -19.45
CA SER A 434 -17.62 26.79 -20.52
C SER A 434 -16.39 25.90 -20.44
N ILE A 435 -16.58 24.62 -20.72
CA ILE A 435 -15.49 23.66 -20.93
C ILE A 435 -15.84 22.85 -22.16
N ARG A 436 -14.91 22.79 -23.12
CA ARG A 436 -15.03 21.89 -24.27
C ARG A 436 -14.08 20.71 -24.14
N ILE A 437 -14.58 19.50 -24.35
CA ILE A 437 -13.80 18.26 -24.43
C ILE A 437 -13.93 17.69 -25.84
N LYS A 438 -12.80 17.53 -26.54
CA LYS A 438 -12.77 17.06 -27.94
C LYS A 438 -13.75 17.86 -28.85
N GLY A 439 -13.83 19.17 -28.62
CA GLY A 439 -14.70 20.08 -29.36
C GLY A 439 -16.17 20.13 -28.92
N LYS A 440 -16.62 19.27 -28.01
CA LYS A 440 -18.01 19.25 -27.50
C LYS A 440 -18.13 19.99 -26.17
N GLU A 441 -19.23 20.71 -25.99
CA GLU A 441 -19.51 21.45 -24.76
C GLU A 441 -19.87 20.50 -23.61
N LEU A 442 -19.17 20.63 -22.47
CA LEU A 442 -19.36 19.76 -21.31
C LEU A 442 -20.62 20.12 -20.52
N PHE A 443 -20.93 21.41 -20.41
CA PHE A 443 -21.97 21.91 -19.51
C PHE A 443 -23.26 22.25 -20.26
N VAL A 444 -24.38 21.77 -19.71
CA VAL A 444 -25.71 22.36 -19.92
C VAL A 444 -25.88 23.56 -18.99
N GLN A 445 -25.38 23.40 -17.76
CA GLN A 445 -25.28 24.47 -16.77
C GLN A 445 -23.88 24.44 -16.15
N ALA A 446 -23.13 25.53 -16.33
CA ALA A 446 -21.81 25.69 -15.74
C ALA A 446 -21.87 25.67 -14.20
N PRO A 447 -20.78 25.28 -13.52
CA PRO A 447 -20.72 25.28 -12.06
C PRO A 447 -20.89 26.67 -11.46
N GLN A 448 -21.83 26.80 -10.52
CA GLN A 448 -22.17 28.05 -9.85
C GLN A 448 -22.13 27.90 -8.33
N LEU A 449 -21.56 28.89 -7.65
CA LEU A 449 -21.68 29.07 -6.20
C LEU A 449 -22.94 29.88 -5.90
N ARG A 450 -23.85 29.32 -5.11
CA ARG A 450 -25.08 30.00 -4.65
C ARG A 450 -25.07 30.15 -3.14
N ILE A 451 -25.48 31.32 -2.66
CA ILE A 451 -25.62 31.65 -1.23
C ILE A 451 -27.02 32.23 -1.03
N GLY A 452 -27.96 31.41 -0.54
CA GLY A 452 -29.38 31.76 -0.49
C GLY A 452 -29.91 32.21 -1.86
N ASP A 453 -30.72 33.26 -1.85
CA ASP A 453 -31.26 33.92 -3.05
C ASP A 453 -30.42 35.16 -3.46
N ALA A 454 -29.21 35.31 -2.91
CA ALA A 454 -28.37 36.48 -3.16
C ALA A 454 -27.86 36.49 -4.61
N GLU A 455 -28.03 37.63 -5.28
CA GLU A 455 -27.40 37.89 -6.58
C GLU A 455 -25.98 38.40 -6.38
N ILE A 456 -24.99 37.62 -6.81
CA ILE A 456 -23.57 37.94 -6.61
C ILE A 456 -23.02 38.59 -7.89
N SER A 457 -22.69 39.87 -7.81
CA SER A 457 -22.00 40.60 -8.88
C SER A 457 -20.49 40.34 -8.81
N TRP A 458 -19.95 39.65 -9.81
CA TRP A 458 -18.53 39.30 -9.87
C TRP A 458 -17.67 40.34 -10.58
N LYS A 459 -16.50 40.61 -10.01
CA LYS A 459 -15.45 41.44 -10.61
C LYS A 459 -14.15 40.65 -10.67
N ALA A 460 -13.61 40.49 -11.88
CA ALA A 460 -12.30 39.88 -12.07
C ALA A 460 -11.20 40.74 -11.45
N GLY A 461 -10.27 40.07 -10.77
CA GLY A 461 -9.05 40.65 -10.23
C GLY A 461 -7.83 40.30 -11.09
N LYS A 462 -6.67 40.25 -10.44
CA LYS A 462 -5.39 39.97 -11.09
C LYS A 462 -5.30 38.49 -11.50
N THR A 463 -4.70 38.24 -12.66
CA THR A 463 -4.24 36.90 -13.05
C THR A 463 -2.77 36.75 -12.72
N THR A 464 -2.39 35.68 -12.02
CA THR A 464 -0.99 35.29 -11.77
C THR A 464 -0.74 33.93 -12.36
N HIS A 465 0.49 33.61 -12.78
CA HIS A 465 0.79 32.33 -13.41
C HIS A 465 2.22 31.89 -13.17
N THR A 466 2.45 30.60 -13.38
CA THR A 466 3.75 29.96 -13.62
C THR A 466 3.63 29.22 -14.96
N ASN A 467 4.69 28.56 -15.44
CA ASN A 467 4.57 27.73 -16.65
C ASN A 467 3.57 26.57 -16.48
N ARG A 468 3.32 26.15 -15.23
CA ARG A 468 2.49 24.98 -14.88
C ARG A 468 1.08 25.33 -14.40
N THR A 469 0.83 26.58 -14.06
CA THR A 469 -0.43 26.99 -13.42
C THR A 469 -0.84 28.39 -13.82
N VAL A 470 -2.14 28.65 -13.84
CA VAL A 470 -2.69 30.00 -13.91
C VAL A 470 -3.72 30.17 -12.80
N THR A 471 -3.65 31.30 -12.09
CA THR A 471 -4.56 31.64 -10.99
C THR A 471 -5.33 32.89 -11.32
N PHE A 472 -6.64 32.76 -11.37
CA PHE A 472 -7.59 33.86 -11.53
C PHE A 472 -8.06 34.30 -10.16
N THR A 473 -7.81 35.56 -9.79
CA THR A 473 -8.38 36.15 -8.57
C THR A 473 -9.55 37.07 -8.91
N GLY A 474 -10.36 37.40 -7.91
CA GLY A 474 -11.41 38.40 -8.04
C GLY A 474 -12.27 38.51 -6.78
N SER A 475 -13.34 39.28 -6.89
CA SER A 475 -14.28 39.51 -5.80
C SER A 475 -15.73 39.37 -6.26
N GLY A 476 -16.63 39.05 -5.33
CA GLY A 476 -18.07 39.05 -5.50
C GLY A 476 -18.72 39.99 -4.49
N LYS A 477 -19.73 40.74 -4.92
CA LYS A 477 -20.54 41.59 -4.03
C LYS A 477 -21.99 41.15 -4.05
N ALA A 478 -22.58 41.03 -2.88
CA ALA A 478 -24.02 40.83 -2.67
C ALA A 478 -24.48 41.68 -1.47
N ASP A 479 -25.77 41.73 -1.21
CA ASP A 479 -26.30 42.49 -0.08
C ASP A 479 -25.81 41.89 1.26
N GLY A 480 -25.11 42.70 2.04
CA GLY A 480 -24.64 42.36 3.38
C GLY A 480 -23.35 41.53 3.46
N PHE A 481 -22.72 41.14 2.35
CA PHE A 481 -21.43 40.46 2.37
C PHE A 481 -20.62 40.63 1.07
N THR A 482 -19.32 40.34 1.16
CA THR A 482 -18.44 40.22 0.00
C THR A 482 -17.76 38.86 -0.03
N LEU A 483 -17.31 38.49 -1.22
CA LEU A 483 -16.53 37.29 -1.47
C LEU A 483 -15.19 37.67 -2.08
N ASP A 484 -14.12 37.04 -1.64
CA ASP A 484 -12.84 37.02 -2.35
C ASP A 484 -12.62 35.62 -2.90
N TYR A 485 -12.16 35.49 -4.15
CA TYR A 485 -11.90 34.20 -4.76
C TYR A 485 -10.49 34.11 -5.37
N ALA A 486 -9.97 32.89 -5.38
CA ALA A 486 -8.81 32.47 -6.15
C ALA A 486 -9.08 31.11 -6.78
N THR A 487 -8.97 31.04 -8.11
CA THR A 487 -9.14 29.79 -8.86
C THR A 487 -7.86 29.47 -9.61
N THR A 488 -7.17 28.40 -9.20
CA THR A 488 -5.95 27.92 -9.85
C THR A 488 -6.29 26.77 -10.79
N VAL A 489 -5.89 26.88 -12.06
CA VAL A 489 -5.92 25.81 -13.05
C VAL A 489 -4.51 25.28 -13.25
N GLU A 490 -4.29 23.99 -13.04
CA GLU A 490 -3.02 23.30 -13.31
C GLU A 490 -2.97 22.75 -14.73
N TYR A 491 -1.76 22.44 -15.21
CA TYR A 491 -1.47 21.99 -16.57
C TYR A 491 -2.20 20.71 -17.03
N ASP A 492 -2.71 19.89 -16.12
CA ASP A 492 -3.51 18.69 -16.43
C ASP A 492 -5.03 18.93 -16.40
N GLY A 493 -5.45 20.14 -16.00
CA GLY A 493 -6.84 20.56 -15.89
C GLY A 493 -7.44 20.46 -14.49
N LEU A 494 -6.64 20.21 -13.44
CA LEU A 494 -7.11 20.37 -12.06
C LEU A 494 -7.47 21.84 -11.81
N ILE A 495 -8.68 22.07 -11.29
CA ILE A 495 -9.17 23.36 -10.85
C ILE A 495 -9.24 23.33 -9.31
N LYS A 496 -8.50 24.21 -8.66
CA LYS A 496 -8.61 24.48 -7.22
C LYS A 496 -9.39 25.76 -7.05
N PHE A 497 -10.55 25.69 -6.41
CA PHE A 497 -11.40 26.85 -6.16
C PHE A 497 -11.40 27.17 -4.67
N HIS A 498 -10.79 28.31 -4.34
CA HIS A 498 -10.81 28.91 -3.02
C HIS A 498 -11.71 30.13 -3.01
N TRP A 499 -12.51 30.28 -1.96
CA TRP A 499 -13.22 31.53 -1.70
C TRP A 499 -13.32 31.82 -0.21
N THR A 500 -13.45 33.10 0.11
CA THR A 500 -13.63 33.60 1.48
C THR A 500 -14.90 34.42 1.55
N VAL A 501 -15.73 34.18 2.57
CA VAL A 501 -16.92 34.99 2.87
C VAL A 501 -16.59 36.02 3.94
N ASN A 502 -16.83 37.29 3.66
CA ASN A 502 -16.55 38.42 4.55
C ASN A 502 -17.83 39.15 5.01
N GLY A 503 -17.76 39.92 6.10
CA GLY A 503 -18.85 40.80 6.54
C GLY A 503 -19.88 40.17 7.48
N ASN A 504 -19.57 38.99 8.04
CA ASN A 504 -20.40 38.29 9.04
C ASN A 504 -21.88 38.05 8.65
N PRO A 505 -22.22 37.66 7.41
CA PRO A 505 -23.60 37.44 7.02
C PRO A 505 -24.24 36.29 7.82
N THR A 506 -25.57 36.29 7.87
CA THR A 506 -26.33 35.09 8.25
C THR A 506 -26.68 34.32 6.98
N ILE A 507 -26.19 33.09 6.87
CA ILE A 507 -26.38 32.26 5.67
C ILE A 507 -27.29 31.08 6.02
N GLY A 508 -28.44 30.99 5.36
CA GLY A 508 -29.37 29.87 5.48
C GLY A 508 -28.97 28.65 4.63
N LYS A 509 -28.39 28.90 3.46
CA LYS A 509 -28.07 27.89 2.45
C LYS A 509 -26.86 28.32 1.62
N MET A 510 -25.94 27.40 1.37
CA MET A 510 -24.83 27.58 0.43
C MET A 510 -24.64 26.29 -0.37
N THR A 511 -24.63 26.39 -1.70
CA THR A 511 -24.52 25.24 -2.60
C THR A 511 -23.55 25.50 -3.75
N LEU A 512 -22.98 24.43 -4.28
CA LEU A 512 -22.40 24.39 -5.62
C LEU A 512 -23.26 23.47 -6.49
N ASP A 513 -23.73 23.96 -7.63
CA ASP A 513 -24.53 23.18 -8.57
C ASP A 513 -24.03 23.34 -10.01
N TRP A 514 -24.12 22.26 -10.77
CA TRP A 514 -23.78 22.20 -12.19
C TRP A 514 -24.59 21.11 -12.88
N GLN A 515 -24.60 21.15 -14.21
CA GLN A 515 -25.19 20.11 -15.04
C GLN A 515 -24.30 19.83 -16.23
N VAL A 516 -23.79 18.60 -16.33
CA VAL A 516 -23.07 18.14 -17.52
C VAL A 516 -24.05 17.68 -18.60
N ALA A 517 -23.64 17.73 -19.86
CA ALA A 517 -24.44 17.20 -20.95
C ALA A 517 -24.60 15.67 -20.82
N PRO A 518 -25.78 15.08 -21.16
CA PRO A 518 -26.08 13.68 -20.92
C PRO A 518 -25.07 12.68 -21.51
N GLU A 519 -24.40 13.02 -22.61
CA GLU A 519 -23.37 12.19 -23.21
C GLU A 519 -22.13 12.00 -22.32
N PHE A 520 -21.92 12.86 -21.30
CA PHE A 520 -20.84 12.76 -20.32
C PHE A 520 -21.28 12.12 -19.00
N SER A 521 -22.56 11.80 -18.81
CA SER A 521 -23.11 11.33 -17.52
C SER A 521 -23.51 9.85 -17.50
N ARG A 522 -23.01 9.02 -18.42
CA ARG A 522 -23.40 7.59 -18.51
C ARG A 522 -23.20 6.84 -17.18
N TYR A 523 -22.09 7.11 -16.49
CA TYR A 523 -21.73 6.47 -15.22
C TYR A 523 -21.52 7.51 -14.12
N LEU A 524 -21.72 7.07 -12.88
CA LEU A 524 -21.36 7.80 -11.67
C LEU A 524 -20.32 7.00 -10.88
N MET A 525 -19.19 7.63 -10.60
CA MET A 525 -18.13 7.09 -9.75
C MET A 525 -17.94 7.96 -8.50
N ALA A 526 -17.73 7.30 -7.36
CA ALA A 526 -17.54 7.96 -6.07
C ALA A 526 -16.69 7.13 -5.08
N PRO A 527 -15.37 6.94 -5.29
CA PRO A 527 -14.56 6.74 -6.50
C PRO A 527 -14.69 5.33 -7.10
N ARG A 528 -15.68 4.57 -6.63
CA ARG A 528 -16.12 3.30 -7.21
C ARG A 528 -17.44 3.50 -7.93
N LEU A 529 -17.75 2.61 -8.87
CA LEU A 529 -19.02 2.63 -9.61
C LEU A 529 -20.20 2.58 -8.64
N GLN A 530 -21.15 3.49 -8.83
CA GLN A 530 -22.43 3.51 -8.13
C GLN A 530 -23.48 2.81 -9.00
N SER A 531 -23.57 1.48 -8.90
CA SER A 531 -24.51 0.68 -9.69
C SER A 531 -25.86 0.52 -8.96
N THR A 532 -26.91 1.12 -9.52
CA THR A 532 -28.31 0.89 -9.13
C THR A 532 -29.21 1.01 -10.37
N LYS A 533 -30.48 0.60 -10.27
CA LYS A 533 -31.48 0.90 -11.32
C LYS A 533 -31.90 2.38 -11.34
N ARG A 534 -31.62 3.14 -10.28
CA ARG A 534 -31.98 4.56 -10.17
C ARG A 534 -30.98 5.42 -10.94
N THR A 535 -31.39 6.63 -11.29
CA THR A 535 -30.48 7.64 -11.87
C THR A 535 -30.00 8.66 -10.84
N LYS A 536 -30.77 8.86 -9.77
CA LYS A 536 -30.49 9.82 -8.69
C LYS A 536 -29.74 9.16 -7.54
N PHE A 537 -28.72 9.85 -7.07
CA PHE A 537 -27.84 9.41 -6.00
C PHE A 537 -27.65 10.54 -4.99
N GLU A 538 -27.67 10.15 -3.72
CA GLU A 538 -27.56 11.05 -2.58
C GLU A 538 -26.58 10.43 -1.58
N PHE A 539 -25.65 11.24 -1.11
CA PHE A 539 -24.58 10.76 -0.25
C PHE A 539 -24.39 11.66 0.97
N LYS A 540 -24.24 11.03 2.13
CA LYS A 540 -23.98 11.69 3.42
C LYS A 540 -22.49 11.85 3.65
N ALA A 541 -22.08 12.83 4.44
CA ALA A 541 -20.67 13.10 4.72
C ALA A 541 -19.90 11.87 5.25
N ALA A 542 -20.51 11.08 6.14
CA ALA A 542 -19.88 9.88 6.71
C ALA A 542 -19.78 8.68 5.74
N SER A 543 -20.47 8.73 4.59
CA SER A 543 -20.57 7.61 3.64
C SER A 543 -19.64 7.71 2.44
N LEU A 544 -18.82 8.76 2.37
CA LEU A 544 -18.13 9.16 1.15
C LEU A 544 -16.61 9.14 1.28
N GLU A 545 -15.99 8.81 0.16
CA GLU A 545 -14.58 9.07 -0.15
C GLU A 545 -14.40 10.50 -0.75
N ASN A 546 -15.22 11.47 -0.32
CA ASN A 546 -15.23 12.91 -0.68
C ASN A 546 -15.17 13.25 -2.20
N MET A 547 -15.84 12.49 -3.07
CA MET A 547 -15.81 12.71 -4.53
C MET A 547 -17.15 12.39 -5.22
N LEU A 548 -17.49 13.15 -6.27
CA LEU A 548 -18.51 12.82 -7.27
C LEU A 548 -17.88 12.89 -8.66
N TRP A 549 -18.12 11.90 -9.52
CA TRP A 549 -17.59 11.89 -10.87
C TRP A 549 -18.60 11.33 -11.86
N LEU A 550 -19.19 12.21 -12.67
CA LEU A 550 -19.98 11.81 -13.83
C LEU A 550 -19.05 11.62 -15.02
N VAL A 551 -19.16 10.46 -15.67
CA VAL A 551 -18.21 10.05 -16.71
C VAL A 551 -18.84 9.18 -17.81
N SER A 552 -18.29 9.30 -19.00
CA SER A 552 -18.47 8.40 -20.14
C SER A 552 -17.18 8.30 -20.97
N LYS A 553 -17.21 7.55 -22.07
CA LYS A 553 -16.09 7.51 -23.04
C LYS A 553 -15.81 8.84 -23.73
N GLN A 554 -16.79 9.77 -23.73
CA GLN A 554 -16.62 11.10 -24.32
C GLN A 554 -15.78 12.00 -23.41
N GLY A 555 -15.83 11.77 -22.09
CA GLY A 555 -15.14 12.53 -21.06
C GLY A 555 -15.93 12.49 -19.75
N GLY A 556 -15.56 13.36 -18.81
CA GLY A 556 -16.28 13.48 -17.55
C GLY A 556 -15.86 14.70 -16.74
N PHE A 557 -16.56 14.91 -15.62
CA PHE A 557 -16.30 15.99 -14.68
C PHE A 557 -16.41 15.47 -13.26
N ALA A 558 -15.32 15.62 -12.51
CA ALA A 558 -15.22 15.19 -11.13
C ALA A 558 -15.12 16.39 -10.20
N PHE A 559 -15.84 16.29 -9.08
CA PHE A 559 -15.77 17.16 -7.91
C PHE A 559 -15.13 16.40 -6.76
N ALA A 560 -14.27 17.04 -5.97
CA ALA A 560 -13.79 16.49 -4.70
C ALA A 560 -13.49 17.59 -3.66
N THR A 561 -13.22 17.17 -2.42
CA THR A 561 -12.66 18.04 -1.37
C THR A 561 -11.75 17.26 -0.43
N GLU A 562 -10.68 17.90 0.09
CA GLU A 562 -9.83 17.28 1.12
C GLU A 562 -10.53 17.25 2.49
N HIS A 563 -11.41 18.21 2.77
CA HIS A 563 -12.10 18.33 4.07
C HIS A 563 -13.36 19.20 4.03
N TYR A 564 -14.17 19.08 5.07
CA TYR A 564 -15.39 19.87 5.26
C TYR A 564 -15.21 21.06 6.24
N ALA A 565 -14.05 21.73 6.23
CA ALA A 565 -13.81 22.89 7.08
C ALA A 565 -14.84 23.99 6.83
N ASN A 566 -15.44 24.54 7.90
CA ASN A 566 -16.45 25.60 7.85
C ASN A 566 -17.80 25.22 7.20
N TRP A 567 -18.01 23.95 6.83
CA TRP A 567 -19.30 23.47 6.31
C TRP A 567 -20.27 23.22 7.46
N ILE A 568 -21.54 23.63 7.28
CA ILE A 568 -22.59 23.55 8.30
C ILE A 568 -23.73 22.69 7.78
N PHE A 569 -23.75 21.41 8.15
CA PHE A 569 -24.71 20.42 7.67
C PHE A 569 -25.14 19.44 8.75
N ASP A 570 -26.24 18.74 8.49
CA ASP A 570 -26.68 17.62 9.32
C ASP A 570 -26.02 16.33 8.86
N GLN A 571 -25.29 15.63 9.74
CA GLN A 571 -24.62 14.38 9.37
C GLN A 571 -25.60 13.28 8.93
N SER A 572 -26.87 13.37 9.32
CA SER A 572 -27.91 12.43 8.91
C SER A 572 -28.44 12.70 7.49
N GLN A 573 -28.19 13.89 6.94
CA GLN A 573 -28.72 14.33 5.65
C GLN A 573 -27.67 14.20 4.53
N PRO A 574 -28.12 14.02 3.27
CA PRO A 574 -27.22 14.04 2.12
C PRO A 574 -26.60 15.42 1.89
N ILE A 575 -25.31 15.45 1.58
CA ILE A 575 -24.56 16.66 1.21
C ILE A 575 -24.10 16.67 -0.25
N LEU A 576 -24.00 15.50 -0.90
CA LEU A 576 -23.68 15.38 -2.32
C LEU A 576 -24.86 14.73 -3.04
N PHE A 577 -25.20 15.28 -4.21
CA PHE A 577 -26.24 14.79 -5.09
C PHE A 577 -25.72 14.68 -6.52
N ALA A 578 -26.10 13.61 -7.21
CA ALA A 578 -25.87 13.45 -8.65
C ALA A 578 -27.05 12.72 -9.31
N ASP A 579 -27.44 13.15 -10.51
CA ASP A 579 -28.42 12.48 -11.36
C ASP A 579 -27.78 12.17 -12.71
N ARG A 580 -27.47 10.89 -12.93
CA ARG A 580 -26.85 10.43 -14.19
C ARG A 580 -27.79 10.53 -15.40
N GLY A 581 -29.10 10.64 -15.17
CA GLY A 581 -30.12 10.69 -16.23
C GLY A 581 -30.17 12.04 -16.95
N ASN A 582 -29.79 13.12 -16.27
CA ASN A 582 -29.76 14.47 -16.85
C ASN A 582 -28.42 15.21 -16.64
N GLY A 583 -27.47 14.60 -15.92
CA GLY A 583 -26.14 15.16 -15.67
C GLY A 583 -26.07 16.16 -14.51
N LYS A 584 -27.15 16.36 -13.74
CA LYS A 584 -27.20 17.34 -12.65
C LYS A 584 -26.39 16.87 -11.45
N CYS A 585 -25.64 17.78 -10.85
CA CYS A 585 -24.95 17.57 -9.58
C CYS A 585 -25.18 18.76 -8.64
N GLU A 586 -25.19 18.49 -7.33
CA GLU A 586 -25.30 19.52 -6.29
C GLU A 586 -24.45 19.11 -5.07
N VAL A 587 -23.77 20.10 -4.49
CA VAL A 587 -23.00 19.99 -3.24
C VAL A 587 -23.58 20.99 -2.26
N LYS A 588 -24.02 20.51 -1.09
CA LYS A 588 -24.61 21.33 -0.03
C LYS A 588 -23.57 21.61 1.05
N ILE A 589 -23.10 22.85 1.10
CA ILE A 589 -22.04 23.32 2.01
C ILE A 589 -22.64 23.84 3.32
N ILE A 590 -23.74 24.62 3.22
CA ILE A 590 -24.53 25.09 4.36
C ILE A 590 -25.99 24.65 4.15
N GLN A 591 -26.54 23.95 5.14
CA GLN A 591 -27.92 23.44 5.16
C GLN A 591 -28.75 23.99 6.32
N LYS A 592 -28.11 24.67 7.28
CA LYS A 592 -28.75 25.23 8.47
C LYS A 592 -28.31 26.68 8.61
N SER A 593 -29.25 27.55 8.99
CA SER A 593 -28.98 28.97 9.22
C SER A 593 -27.88 29.15 10.27
N VAL A 594 -26.88 29.96 9.92
CA VAL A 594 -25.71 30.21 10.76
C VAL A 594 -25.22 31.64 10.58
N LYS A 595 -24.86 32.29 11.67
CA LYS A 595 -24.13 33.58 11.62
C LYS A 595 -22.65 33.29 11.35
N MET A 596 -22.14 33.81 10.25
CA MET A 596 -20.76 33.58 9.84
C MET A 596 -19.79 34.41 10.69
N PRO A 597 -18.67 33.84 11.15
CA PRO A 597 -17.48 34.60 11.53
C PRO A 597 -16.99 35.46 10.35
N ASP A 598 -16.06 36.38 10.61
CA ASP A 598 -15.50 37.18 9.51
C ASP A 598 -14.38 36.40 8.81
N ALA A 599 -14.23 36.64 7.51
CA ALA A 599 -13.28 35.99 6.62
C ALA A 599 -13.26 34.46 6.76
N VAL A 600 -14.36 33.79 6.37
CA VAL A 600 -14.51 32.32 6.44
C VAL A 600 -14.08 31.67 5.12
N PRO A 601 -13.00 30.87 5.12
CA PRO A 601 -12.45 30.28 3.89
C PRO A 601 -13.08 28.93 3.55
N TYR A 602 -13.12 28.62 2.27
CA TYR A 602 -13.57 27.34 1.73
C TYR A 602 -12.68 26.88 0.56
N GLU A 603 -12.61 25.57 0.34
CA GLU A 603 -11.89 24.96 -0.78
C GLU A 603 -12.71 23.80 -1.37
N VAL A 604 -12.75 23.74 -2.69
CA VAL A 604 -13.19 22.57 -3.45
C VAL A 604 -12.30 22.35 -4.67
N LEU A 605 -12.38 21.14 -5.22
CA LEU A 605 -11.58 20.72 -6.36
C LEU A 605 -12.49 20.23 -7.49
N PHE A 606 -12.12 20.57 -8.72
CA PHE A 606 -12.73 20.00 -9.91
C PHE A 606 -11.67 19.50 -10.89
N ILE A 607 -11.97 18.46 -11.66
CA ILE A 607 -11.12 18.04 -12.76
C ILE A 607 -11.96 17.45 -13.88
N THR A 608 -11.55 17.69 -15.13
CA THR A 608 -12.15 17.00 -16.28
C THR A 608 -11.37 15.73 -16.60
N THR A 609 -12.07 14.70 -17.06
CA THR A 609 -11.48 13.43 -17.48
C THR A 609 -11.71 13.17 -18.96
N PRO A 610 -10.80 12.46 -19.66
CA PRO A 610 -9.50 11.97 -19.18
C PRO A 610 -8.50 13.11 -18.92
N THR A 611 -7.63 12.94 -17.93
CA THR A 611 -6.63 13.96 -17.52
C THR A 611 -5.42 14.03 -18.46
N ARG A 612 -5.21 12.96 -19.24
CA ARG A 612 -4.09 12.78 -20.17
C ARG A 612 -4.45 11.81 -21.31
N PRO A 613 -3.69 11.78 -22.41
CA PRO A 613 -3.78 10.70 -23.38
C PRO A 613 -3.34 9.36 -22.78
N LEU A 614 -3.83 8.26 -23.34
CA LEU A 614 -3.35 6.92 -22.99
C LEU A 614 -1.85 6.79 -23.32
N PRO A 615 -1.07 6.01 -22.55
CA PRO A 615 0.30 5.68 -22.91
C PRO A 615 0.39 5.03 -24.30
N VAL A 616 1.50 5.26 -25.01
CA VAL A 616 1.76 4.66 -26.34
C VAL A 616 1.61 3.14 -26.28
N HIS A 617 2.20 2.51 -25.26
CA HIS A 617 2.03 1.09 -24.98
C HIS A 617 0.90 0.88 -23.98
N ASN A 618 -0.30 0.57 -24.46
CA ASN A 618 -1.45 0.31 -23.59
C ASN A 618 -2.16 -1.03 -23.88
N ARG A 619 -1.77 -1.77 -24.92
CA ARG A 619 -2.26 -3.13 -25.22
C ARG A 619 -1.10 -4.14 -25.30
N ALA A 620 -1.42 -5.41 -25.17
CA ALA A 620 -0.49 -6.54 -25.14
C ALA A 620 0.67 -6.35 -24.12
N MET A 621 0.34 -5.83 -22.94
CA MET A 621 1.34 -5.55 -21.91
C MET A 621 1.75 -6.84 -21.17
N ARG A 622 2.97 -7.31 -21.39
CA ARG A 622 3.46 -8.62 -20.90
C ARG A 622 3.93 -8.64 -19.43
N ARG A 623 3.13 -8.15 -18.48
CA ARG A 623 3.52 -8.09 -17.06
C ARG A 623 3.66 -9.46 -16.41
N GLY A 624 4.84 -9.77 -15.86
CA GLY A 624 5.12 -11.02 -15.14
C GLY A 624 5.58 -12.19 -16.03
N ASN A 625 5.86 -11.95 -17.31
CA ASN A 625 6.50 -12.92 -18.21
C ASN A 625 8.03 -12.91 -18.02
N ASN A 626 8.76 -13.90 -18.57
CA ASN A 626 10.23 -13.90 -18.74
C ASN A 626 10.75 -12.71 -19.59
N TYR A 627 9.83 -11.90 -20.13
CA TYR A 627 10.03 -10.62 -20.80
C TYR A 627 9.57 -9.51 -19.87
N PRO A 628 10.46 -8.89 -19.11
CA PRO A 628 10.04 -7.96 -18.10
C PRO A 628 9.94 -6.57 -18.74
N ILE A 629 8.75 -5.97 -18.75
CA ILE A 629 8.53 -4.95 -17.73
C ILE A 629 8.01 -5.76 -16.52
N HIS A 630 8.39 -5.41 -15.31
CA HIS A 630 7.89 -5.99 -14.05
C HIS A 630 8.59 -7.27 -13.55
N ASP A 631 9.52 -7.06 -12.62
CA ASP A 631 9.36 -7.55 -11.24
C ASP A 631 10.39 -6.85 -10.34
N ALA A 632 9.93 -6.14 -9.33
CA ALA A 632 10.70 -5.93 -8.12
C ALA A 632 9.77 -6.05 -6.91
N GLY A 633 8.95 -7.09 -6.86
CA GLY A 633 8.25 -7.47 -5.65
C GLY A 633 9.26 -7.79 -4.57
N GLY A 634 9.48 -6.87 -3.63
CA GLY A 634 10.06 -7.03 -2.27
C GLY A 634 11.42 -7.74 -2.10
N ASN A 635 11.99 -8.35 -3.14
CA ASN A 635 13.12 -9.26 -3.09
C ASN A 635 14.44 -8.49 -3.15
N GLY A 636 14.63 -7.54 -2.23
CA GLY A 636 15.91 -7.35 -1.53
C GLY A 636 16.99 -6.45 -2.12
N GLY A 637 16.89 -5.98 -3.37
CA GLY A 637 17.94 -5.11 -3.94
C GLY A 637 17.98 -3.70 -3.35
N MET A 638 16.98 -3.35 -2.53
CA MET A 638 16.79 -2.02 -1.97
C MET A 638 17.13 -2.05 -0.47
N THR A 639 17.48 -0.91 0.13
CA THR A 639 17.74 -0.82 1.58
C THR A 639 16.49 -1.09 2.44
N GLY A 640 15.34 -1.33 1.83
CA GLY A 640 14.08 -1.73 2.43
C GLY A 640 13.02 -1.94 1.34
N VAL A 641 11.88 -2.55 1.67
CA VAL A 641 10.87 -2.87 0.65
C VAL A 641 10.12 -1.68 0.07
N GLY A 642 10.27 -0.47 0.62
CA GLY A 642 9.48 0.71 0.23
C GLY A 642 10.29 1.98 -0.04
N THR A 643 11.62 1.91 -0.11
CA THR A 643 12.50 3.10 -0.04
C THR A 643 13.01 3.59 -1.39
N PHE A 644 12.91 2.83 -2.48
CA PHE A 644 13.56 3.13 -3.77
C PHE A 644 15.08 3.36 -3.72
N LEU A 645 15.71 3.35 -2.54
CA LEU A 645 17.15 3.51 -2.38
C LEU A 645 17.85 2.18 -2.68
N PRO A 646 18.69 2.10 -3.74
CA PRO A 646 19.42 0.87 -4.04
C PRO A 646 20.36 0.52 -2.88
N HIS A 647 20.35 -0.74 -2.47
CA HIS A 647 21.30 -1.22 -1.46
C HIS A 647 22.72 -1.18 -2.04
N PRO A 648 23.73 -0.68 -1.30
CA PRO A 648 25.08 -0.47 -1.82
C PRO A 648 25.70 -1.70 -2.50
N THR A 649 25.48 -2.90 -1.95
CA THR A 649 26.00 -4.16 -2.49
C THR A 649 24.93 -5.04 -3.16
N ASP A 650 23.71 -5.10 -2.63
CA ASP A 650 22.71 -6.05 -3.11
C ASP A 650 22.01 -5.64 -4.40
N PHE A 651 21.85 -4.33 -4.64
CA PHE A 651 21.16 -3.85 -5.83
C PHE A 651 21.84 -4.36 -7.10
N ALA A 652 23.16 -4.12 -7.20
CA ALA A 652 23.97 -4.59 -8.32
C ALA A 652 23.86 -6.10 -8.52
N VAL A 653 23.96 -6.90 -7.45
CA VAL A 653 23.86 -8.37 -7.53
C VAL A 653 22.56 -8.81 -8.17
N ARG A 654 21.45 -8.14 -7.84
CA ARG A 654 20.12 -8.51 -8.35
C ARG A 654 19.81 -7.95 -9.72
N VAL A 655 20.26 -6.74 -10.02
CA VAL A 655 19.80 -6.01 -11.21
C VAL A 655 20.79 -6.00 -12.37
N ARG A 656 22.09 -6.22 -12.14
CA ARG A 656 23.13 -6.12 -13.19
C ARG A 656 22.94 -7.08 -14.37
N HIS A 657 22.14 -8.14 -14.21
CA HIS A 657 21.83 -9.10 -15.28
C HIS A 657 20.46 -8.87 -15.92
N CYS A 658 19.67 -7.95 -15.38
CA CYS A 658 18.37 -7.57 -15.93
C CYS A 658 18.56 -6.79 -17.22
N ARG A 659 17.52 -6.65 -18.05
CA ARG A 659 17.59 -5.86 -19.29
C ARG A 659 17.40 -4.37 -19.00
N PRO A 660 17.90 -3.45 -19.84
CA PRO A 660 17.49 -2.05 -19.76
C PRO A 660 15.96 -1.92 -19.78
N MET A 661 15.41 -0.95 -19.07
CA MET A 661 13.98 -0.63 -19.06
C MET A 661 13.03 -1.76 -18.63
N SER A 662 13.54 -2.81 -17.99
CA SER A 662 12.75 -4.01 -17.70
C SER A 662 12.19 -4.09 -16.28
N ARG A 663 12.72 -3.30 -15.35
CA ARG A 663 12.34 -3.38 -13.95
C ARG A 663 11.32 -2.31 -13.58
N SER A 664 10.20 -2.76 -13.04
CA SER A 664 9.25 -1.93 -12.32
C SER A 664 9.61 -2.02 -10.84
N ILE A 665 10.10 -0.93 -10.26
CA ILE A 665 10.55 -0.91 -8.87
C ILE A 665 9.37 -0.66 -7.95
N TYR A 666 9.15 -1.60 -7.04
CA TYR A 666 8.12 -1.49 -6.01
C TYR A 666 8.53 -0.49 -4.94
N GLY A 667 7.64 0.43 -4.62
CA GLY A 667 7.71 1.24 -3.41
C GLY A 667 6.32 1.59 -2.88
N LEU A 668 6.30 2.33 -1.79
CA LEU A 668 5.12 2.58 -0.99
C LEU A 668 4.88 4.09 -0.88
N ALA A 669 3.76 4.57 -1.40
CA ALA A 669 3.51 6.01 -1.54
C ALA A 669 3.23 6.74 -0.21
N ASN A 670 3.00 6.04 0.89
CA ASN A 670 2.85 6.61 2.24
C ASN A 670 3.39 5.67 3.29
N ALA A 671 4.36 4.80 3.00
CA ALA A 671 4.76 3.85 4.01
C ALA A 671 6.23 3.46 3.94
N LEU A 672 6.83 3.26 5.11
CA LEU A 672 8.16 2.68 5.26
C LEU A 672 8.16 1.72 6.45
N THR A 673 9.11 0.81 6.44
CA THR A 673 9.36 -0.09 7.58
C THR A 673 10.01 0.68 8.71
N GLU A 674 9.70 0.31 9.96
CA GLU A 674 10.30 0.96 11.13
C GLU A 674 11.83 0.83 11.21
N GLU A 675 12.45 -0.11 10.52
CA GLU A 675 13.91 -0.23 10.44
C GLU A 675 14.59 0.96 9.73
N ASN A 676 13.83 1.80 9.03
CA ASN A 676 14.41 2.95 8.33
C ASN A 676 14.84 4.07 9.32
N PRO A 677 16.09 4.56 9.27
CA PRO A 677 16.56 5.61 10.19
C PRO A 677 15.76 6.92 10.14
N CYS A 678 15.26 7.32 8.96
CA CYS A 678 14.41 8.51 8.83
C CYS A 678 13.06 8.31 9.52
N VAL A 679 12.52 7.09 9.46
CA VAL A 679 11.29 6.74 10.18
C VAL A 679 11.49 6.85 11.68
N GLN A 680 12.57 6.31 12.23
CA GLN A 680 12.85 6.40 13.66
C GLN A 680 13.04 7.86 14.10
N TYR A 681 13.75 8.66 13.30
CA TYR A 681 14.02 10.06 13.60
C TYR A 681 12.74 10.92 13.56
N PHE A 682 11.92 10.80 12.52
CA PHE A 682 10.74 11.66 12.30
C PHE A 682 9.41 11.02 12.69
N ARG A 683 9.39 9.87 13.36
CA ARG A 683 8.17 9.08 13.61
C ARG A 683 6.99 9.92 14.09
N LYS A 684 7.21 10.76 15.12
CA LYS A 684 6.19 11.64 15.71
C LYS A 684 5.58 12.62 14.70
N TYR A 685 6.42 13.13 13.80
CA TYR A 685 6.07 14.16 12.84
C TYR A 685 5.57 13.62 11.51
N TRP A 686 6.10 12.50 11.01
CA TRP A 686 5.64 11.94 9.73
C TRP A 686 4.39 11.08 9.88
N ALA A 687 4.23 10.37 11.00
CA ALA A 687 3.25 9.30 11.10
C ALA A 687 1.82 9.81 10.92
N ILE A 688 1.00 9.02 10.23
CA ILE A 688 -0.45 9.16 10.20
C ILE A 688 -1.01 8.42 11.43
N PRO A 689 -1.56 9.12 12.43
CA PRO A 689 -2.12 8.47 13.60
C PRO A 689 -3.23 7.50 13.18
N ARG A 690 -3.26 6.30 13.80
CA ARG A 690 -4.23 5.23 13.49
C ARG A 690 -4.09 4.58 12.10
N GLY A 691 -3.00 4.85 11.37
CA GLY A 691 -2.71 4.15 10.13
C GLY A 691 -2.58 2.63 10.32
N THR A 692 -3.05 1.85 9.33
CA THR A 692 -2.94 0.39 9.36
C THR A 692 -1.48 -0.05 9.38
N VAL A 693 -1.13 -0.92 10.33
CA VAL A 693 0.20 -1.51 10.47
C VAL A 693 0.16 -2.96 9.99
N CYS A 694 0.96 -3.31 8.99
CA CYS A 694 1.22 -4.70 8.61
C CYS A 694 2.71 -5.02 8.74
N LEU A 695 3.05 -6.29 8.92
CA LEU A 695 4.45 -6.72 8.96
C LEU A 695 4.96 -7.01 7.55
N MET A 696 6.02 -6.32 7.12
CA MET A 696 6.64 -6.51 5.82
C MET A 696 8.00 -7.21 5.94
N PRO A 697 8.35 -8.12 5.02
CA PRO A 697 9.66 -8.76 5.01
C PRO A 697 10.76 -7.74 4.69
N HIS A 698 11.90 -7.84 5.36
CA HIS A 698 13.10 -7.07 5.09
C HIS A 698 14.26 -8.05 4.85
N HIS A 699 14.95 -7.89 3.72
CA HIS A 699 15.98 -8.81 3.25
C HIS A 699 17.37 -8.24 3.55
N ILE A 700 18.08 -8.84 4.51
CA ILE A 700 19.41 -8.39 4.92
C ILE A 700 20.45 -9.26 4.21
N PRO A 701 21.30 -8.69 3.32
CA PRO A 701 22.33 -9.44 2.63
C PRO A 701 23.43 -9.92 3.59
N LEU A 702 23.88 -11.17 3.41
CA LEU A 702 24.93 -11.80 4.23
C LEU A 702 26.30 -11.84 3.52
N GLY A 703 26.46 -11.14 2.39
CA GLY A 703 27.73 -11.03 1.65
C GLY A 703 28.12 -12.24 0.78
N ASN A 704 27.28 -13.28 0.71
CA ASN A 704 27.52 -14.51 -0.06
C ASN A 704 26.34 -14.86 -1.01
N GLY A 705 25.52 -13.85 -1.35
CA GLY A 705 24.28 -14.03 -2.11
C GLY A 705 23.14 -14.67 -1.31
N LYS A 706 23.32 -14.93 -0.01
CA LYS A 706 22.24 -15.32 0.92
C LYS A 706 21.71 -14.12 1.68
N TYR A 707 20.52 -14.30 2.23
CA TYR A 707 19.79 -13.27 2.97
C TYR A 707 19.24 -13.81 4.28
N LYS A 708 19.20 -12.95 5.29
CA LYS A 708 18.34 -13.12 6.45
C LYS A 708 17.04 -12.36 6.20
N VAL A 709 15.90 -13.00 6.41
CA VAL A 709 14.59 -12.35 6.30
C VAL A 709 14.09 -12.04 7.70
N GLU A 710 13.87 -10.77 7.95
CA GLU A 710 13.22 -10.27 9.16
C GLU A 710 11.90 -9.59 8.80
N ARG A 711 11.05 -9.31 9.78
CA ARG A 711 9.75 -8.68 9.54
C ARG A 711 9.59 -7.48 10.44
N TYR A 712 9.30 -6.35 9.81
CA TYR A 712 9.15 -5.08 10.50
C TYR A 712 7.76 -4.50 10.26
N PRO A 713 7.14 -3.89 11.29
CA PRO A 713 6.01 -2.99 11.15
C PRO A 713 6.21 -1.99 10.02
N LEU A 714 5.23 -1.94 9.13
CA LEU A 714 5.04 -0.89 8.16
C LEU A 714 4.24 0.24 8.80
N LEU A 715 4.76 1.46 8.75
CA LEU A 715 4.13 2.65 9.31
C LEU A 715 3.69 3.58 8.18
N LEU A 716 2.50 4.18 8.31
CA LEU A 716 1.98 5.13 7.33
C LEU A 716 2.45 6.56 7.62
N PHE A 717 2.79 7.32 6.58
CA PHE A 717 3.39 8.66 6.62
C PHE A 717 2.70 9.65 5.69
N CYS A 718 2.54 10.87 6.17
CA CYS A 718 1.90 11.94 5.43
C CYS A 718 2.84 12.58 4.40
N ASN A 719 2.35 12.77 3.18
CA ASN A 719 3.13 13.38 2.09
C ASN A 719 3.27 14.91 2.19
N LYS A 720 2.64 15.54 3.19
CA LYS A 720 2.82 16.97 3.49
C LYS A 720 4.19 17.28 4.12
N THR A 721 4.88 16.27 4.64
CA THR A 721 6.21 16.38 5.26
C THR A 721 7.33 16.20 4.22
N SER A 722 8.60 16.24 4.65
CA SER A 722 9.76 15.93 3.79
C SER A 722 9.86 14.45 3.39
N PHE A 723 8.92 13.59 3.84
CA PHE A 723 8.83 12.19 3.41
C PHE A 723 8.74 12.02 1.88
N GLN A 724 8.02 12.90 1.18
CA GLN A 724 7.99 12.88 -0.29
C GLN A 724 9.37 13.19 -0.89
N ASP A 725 10.14 14.14 -0.32
CA ASP A 725 11.48 14.47 -0.80
C ASP A 725 12.43 13.28 -0.65
N TYR A 726 12.28 12.52 0.43
CA TYR A 726 13.00 11.27 0.65
C TYR A 726 12.74 10.26 -0.48
N LEU A 727 11.47 10.02 -0.83
CA LEU A 727 11.11 9.09 -1.91
C LEU A 727 11.64 9.55 -3.27
N ILE A 728 11.48 10.84 -3.60
CA ILE A 728 11.93 11.40 -4.88
C ILE A 728 13.47 11.39 -4.99
N ASN A 729 14.18 11.74 -3.91
CA ASN A 729 15.64 11.64 -3.88
C ASN A 729 16.11 10.21 -4.14
N ASN A 730 15.47 9.23 -3.52
CA ASN A 730 15.86 7.84 -3.69
C ASN A 730 15.62 7.34 -5.12
N GLN A 731 14.56 7.81 -5.79
CA GLN A 731 14.36 7.57 -7.24
C GLN A 731 15.49 8.19 -8.07
N GLN A 732 15.92 9.41 -7.74
CA GLN A 732 17.04 10.04 -8.42
C GLN A 732 18.35 9.28 -8.23
N VAL A 733 18.62 8.77 -7.01
CA VAL A 733 19.77 7.90 -6.71
C VAL A 733 19.67 6.59 -7.49
N LEU A 734 18.49 5.97 -7.52
CA LEU A 734 18.23 4.75 -8.28
C LEU A 734 18.51 4.92 -9.77
N TYR A 735 18.06 6.02 -10.37
CA TYR A 735 18.29 6.30 -11.80
C TYR A 735 19.75 6.62 -12.11
N LYS A 736 20.46 7.31 -11.21
CA LYS A 736 21.90 7.62 -11.36
C LYS A 736 22.82 6.44 -11.06
N HIS A 737 22.30 5.37 -10.45
CA HIS A 737 23.09 4.17 -10.20
C HIS A 737 23.64 3.59 -11.53
N PRO A 738 24.84 2.97 -11.57
CA PRO A 738 25.37 2.33 -12.78
C PRO A 738 24.48 1.26 -13.46
N TYR A 739 23.41 0.82 -12.78
CA TYR A 739 22.42 -0.14 -13.30
C TYR A 739 21.00 0.45 -13.27
N GLY A 740 20.87 1.78 -13.17
CA GLY A 740 19.61 2.51 -13.23
C GLY A 740 18.97 2.46 -14.63
N ASP A 741 19.78 2.17 -15.66
CA ASP A 741 19.32 1.86 -17.02
C ASP A 741 18.33 0.68 -17.07
N ARG A 742 18.37 -0.22 -16.08
CA ARG A 742 17.49 -1.39 -15.95
C ARG A 742 16.09 -1.07 -15.46
N ILE A 743 15.89 0.10 -14.88
CA ILE A 743 14.62 0.52 -14.30
C ILE A 743 13.77 1.16 -15.38
N GLY A 744 12.61 0.58 -15.71
CA GLY A 744 11.67 1.11 -16.69
C GLY A 744 10.45 1.81 -16.07
N GLU A 745 10.10 1.47 -14.84
CA GLU A 745 8.88 1.94 -14.19
C GLU A 745 9.06 2.12 -12.67
N ILE A 746 8.41 3.14 -12.11
CA ILE A 746 8.18 3.27 -10.66
C ILE A 746 6.77 2.78 -10.36
N TYR A 747 6.67 1.76 -9.51
CA TYR A 747 5.40 1.20 -9.05
C TYR A 747 5.15 1.63 -7.61
N TYR A 748 4.08 2.39 -7.40
CA TYR A 748 3.63 2.75 -6.08
C TYR A 748 2.45 1.90 -5.62
N ASP A 749 2.66 1.18 -4.53
CA ASP A 749 1.62 0.60 -3.70
C ASP A 749 1.18 1.61 -2.61
N HIS A 750 0.05 1.34 -1.94
CA HIS A 750 -0.59 2.21 -0.97
C HIS A 750 -0.83 3.64 -1.51
N CYS A 751 -1.30 3.73 -2.76
CA CYS A 751 -1.70 4.99 -3.38
C CYS A 751 -3.11 5.46 -2.99
N GLY A 752 -3.77 4.86 -2.00
CA GLY A 752 -5.04 5.39 -1.50
C GLY A 752 -4.87 6.75 -0.81
N SER A 753 -5.94 7.54 -0.78
CA SER A 753 -6.06 8.73 0.08
C SER A 753 -6.54 8.32 1.47
N VAL A 754 -5.86 8.78 2.52
CA VAL A 754 -6.20 8.51 3.92
C VAL A 754 -6.34 9.83 4.69
N GLU A 755 -7.18 9.86 5.72
CA GLU A 755 -7.29 11.03 6.61
C GLU A 755 -6.04 11.14 7.50
N CYS A 756 -5.45 12.34 7.59
CA CYS A 756 -4.35 12.59 8.51
C CYS A 756 -4.78 13.47 9.69
N ARG A 757 -4.63 12.94 10.90
CA ARG A 757 -4.99 13.61 12.16
C ARG A 757 -3.78 14.10 12.94
N ASN A 758 -2.61 14.17 12.31
CA ASN A 758 -1.41 14.62 12.99
C ASN A 758 -1.41 16.15 13.10
N GLU A 759 -1.39 16.66 14.32
CA GLU A 759 -1.29 18.11 14.61
C GLU A 759 0.12 18.65 14.38
N HIS A 760 1.15 17.81 14.51
CA HIS A 760 2.55 18.26 14.46
C HIS A 760 2.97 18.77 13.08
N HIS A 761 2.35 18.29 12.00
CA HIS A 761 2.52 18.84 10.65
C HIS A 761 1.25 19.53 10.12
N LYS A 762 0.38 20.00 11.03
CA LYS A 762 -0.78 20.86 10.73
C LYS A 762 -1.80 20.19 9.80
N CYS A 763 -2.02 18.88 9.94
CA CYS A 763 -3.18 18.23 9.31
C CYS A 763 -4.39 18.27 10.25
N LEU A 764 -4.22 18.14 11.56
CA LEU A 764 -5.29 18.48 12.52
C LEU A 764 -5.29 19.99 12.79
N PHE A 765 -6.42 20.66 12.56
CA PHE A 765 -6.62 22.08 12.88
C PHE A 765 -8.07 22.37 13.31
N LYS A 766 -8.32 23.55 13.88
CA LYS A 766 -9.68 24.03 14.16
C LYS A 766 -10.13 25.00 13.08
N ASP A 767 -11.35 24.83 12.59
CA ASP A 767 -11.95 25.76 11.64
C ASP A 767 -12.49 27.04 12.33
N LYS A 768 -13.11 27.95 11.57
CA LYS A 768 -13.62 29.24 12.09
C LYS A 768 -14.78 29.07 13.08
N PHE A 769 -15.40 27.90 13.13
CA PHE A 769 -16.44 27.53 14.09
C PHE A 769 -15.90 26.71 15.27
N GLY A 770 -14.57 26.53 15.36
CA GLY A 770 -13.91 25.79 16.43
C GLY A 770 -13.97 24.26 16.27
N LYS A 771 -14.47 23.74 15.15
CA LYS A 771 -14.56 22.30 14.86
C LYS A 771 -13.19 21.75 14.49
N GLU A 772 -12.82 20.60 15.04
CA GLU A 772 -11.63 19.86 14.62
C GLU A 772 -11.81 19.34 13.19
N ILE A 773 -10.89 19.71 12.31
CA ILE A 773 -10.81 19.28 10.92
C ILE A 773 -9.50 18.54 10.69
N TYR A 774 -9.57 17.51 9.86
CA TYR A 774 -8.43 16.75 9.38
C TYR A 774 -8.65 16.43 7.90
N PRO A 775 -7.73 16.81 6.99
CA PRO A 775 -7.85 16.53 5.57
C PRO A 775 -7.55 15.08 5.25
N ASN A 776 -8.11 14.59 4.15
CA ASN A 776 -7.53 13.47 3.44
C ASN A 776 -6.26 13.90 2.69
N GLU A 777 -5.37 12.96 2.40
CA GLU A 777 -4.06 13.25 1.81
C GLU A 777 -4.08 13.49 0.29
N MET A 778 -5.23 13.68 -0.36
CA MET A 778 -5.36 13.62 -1.81
C MET A 778 -4.43 14.57 -2.58
N LEU A 779 -4.35 15.86 -2.21
CA LEU A 779 -3.46 16.82 -2.86
C LEU A 779 -2.00 16.58 -2.51
N SER A 780 -1.70 16.22 -1.26
CA SER A 780 -0.32 15.90 -0.86
C SER A 780 0.21 14.64 -1.57
N LYS A 781 -0.65 13.63 -1.76
CA LYS A 781 -0.37 12.41 -2.51
C LYS A 781 -0.26 12.67 -4.00
N ARG A 782 -1.17 13.49 -4.55
CA ARG A 782 -1.08 13.97 -5.93
C ARG A 782 0.27 14.62 -6.17
N LYS A 783 0.74 15.47 -5.26
CA LYS A 783 2.04 16.15 -5.40
C LYS A 783 3.23 15.18 -5.45
N LEU A 784 3.20 14.10 -4.67
CA LEU A 784 4.19 13.02 -4.78
C LEU A 784 4.17 12.40 -6.20
N ILE A 785 2.99 12.02 -6.69
CA ILE A 785 2.84 11.37 -8.00
C ILE A 785 3.27 12.31 -9.12
N GLU A 786 2.86 13.58 -9.05
CA GLU A 786 3.25 14.65 -9.98
C GLU A 786 4.78 14.76 -10.10
N ARG A 787 5.49 14.84 -8.96
CA ARG A 787 6.95 14.91 -8.93
C ARG A 787 7.60 13.64 -9.45
N THR A 788 7.06 12.46 -9.11
CA THR A 788 7.56 11.18 -9.64
C THR A 788 7.36 11.09 -11.15
N VAL A 789 6.22 11.53 -11.68
CA VAL A 789 5.95 11.56 -13.14
C VAL A 789 6.94 12.48 -13.84
N ALA A 790 7.12 13.71 -13.33
CA ALA A 790 8.08 14.66 -13.89
C ALA A 790 9.50 14.06 -13.95
N LEU A 791 9.98 13.48 -12.83
CA LEU A 791 11.30 12.88 -12.76
C LEU A 791 11.44 11.63 -13.65
N ALA A 792 10.45 10.74 -13.64
CA ALA A 792 10.44 9.51 -14.43
C ALA A 792 10.45 9.82 -15.94
N HIS A 793 9.59 10.73 -16.40
CA HIS A 793 9.46 11.06 -17.82
C HIS A 793 10.73 11.72 -18.38
N ARG A 794 11.41 12.58 -17.61
CA ARG A 794 12.71 13.13 -18.00
C ARG A 794 13.79 12.06 -18.20
N ASN A 795 13.65 10.91 -17.55
CA ASN A 795 14.52 9.76 -17.69
C ASN A 795 13.94 8.70 -18.65
N GLY A 796 12.88 9.02 -19.41
CA GLY A 796 12.22 8.08 -20.32
C GLY A 796 11.58 6.88 -19.63
N ARG A 797 11.17 7.02 -18.36
CA ARG A 797 10.56 5.97 -17.52
C ARG A 797 9.06 6.21 -17.36
N THR A 798 8.36 5.22 -16.83
CA THR A 798 6.90 5.29 -16.58
C THR A 798 6.58 5.21 -15.09
N VAL A 799 5.35 5.58 -14.72
CA VAL A 799 4.84 5.54 -13.35
C VAL A 799 3.54 4.75 -13.28
N MET A 800 3.45 3.82 -12.35
CA MET A 800 2.24 3.05 -12.10
C MET A 800 1.76 3.24 -10.67
N CYS A 801 0.47 3.50 -10.54
CA CYS A 801 -0.21 3.49 -9.25
C CYS A 801 -0.98 2.18 -9.05
N HIS A 802 -0.99 1.68 -7.83
CA HIS A 802 -1.80 0.54 -7.42
C HIS A 802 -2.82 0.93 -6.37
N GLY A 803 -4.00 0.34 -6.51
CA GLY A 803 -5.03 0.25 -5.50
C GLY A 803 -6.01 -0.82 -5.92
N GLN A 804 -6.86 -1.26 -4.99
CA GLN A 804 -7.84 -2.31 -5.27
C GLN A 804 -8.75 -1.93 -6.44
N ARG A 805 -9.58 -0.89 -6.26
CA ARG A 805 -10.47 -0.37 -7.33
C ARG A 805 -10.94 1.08 -7.14
N SER A 806 -10.65 1.71 -6.00
CA SER A 806 -10.94 3.14 -5.79
C SER A 806 -9.98 3.98 -6.64
N PHE A 807 -10.51 4.59 -7.70
CA PHE A 807 -9.73 5.44 -8.61
C PHE A 807 -10.11 6.91 -8.45
N TYR A 808 -9.12 7.73 -8.13
CA TYR A 808 -9.29 9.18 -7.96
C TYR A 808 -8.65 9.89 -9.16
N PRO A 809 -9.41 10.44 -10.13
CA PRO A 809 -8.82 11.10 -11.30
C PRO A 809 -7.90 12.27 -10.93
N ILE A 810 -8.19 13.00 -9.86
CA ILE A 810 -7.35 14.09 -9.33
C ILE A 810 -5.96 13.59 -8.93
N GLN A 811 -5.83 12.35 -8.48
CA GLN A 811 -4.61 11.82 -7.90
C GLN A 811 -3.95 10.77 -8.81
N CYS A 812 -4.69 9.71 -9.15
CA CYS A 812 -4.25 8.59 -9.95
C CYS A 812 -4.14 8.92 -11.44
N GLY A 813 -4.94 9.88 -11.94
CA GLY A 813 -4.97 10.27 -13.36
C GLY A 813 -3.67 10.88 -13.89
N MET A 814 -2.72 11.18 -13.00
CA MET A 814 -1.38 11.67 -13.38
C MET A 814 -0.44 10.57 -13.85
N ALA A 815 -0.62 9.34 -13.35
CA ALA A 815 0.29 8.24 -13.61
C ALA A 815 0.13 7.67 -15.03
N ASP A 816 1.11 6.88 -15.47
CA ASP A 816 1.06 6.17 -16.74
C ASP A 816 0.05 5.02 -16.73
N TYR A 817 0.09 4.25 -15.64
CA TYR A 817 -0.69 3.03 -15.50
C TYR A 817 -1.40 2.92 -14.14
N TRP A 818 -2.51 2.18 -14.15
CA TRP A 818 -3.29 1.76 -12.99
C TRP A 818 -3.31 0.23 -12.87
N PHE A 819 -3.15 -0.30 -11.66
CA PHE A 819 -3.04 -1.74 -11.41
C PHE A 819 -4.13 -2.32 -10.49
N PRO A 820 -5.42 -2.35 -10.90
CA PRO A 820 -6.52 -2.86 -10.08
C PRO A 820 -6.68 -4.39 -10.19
N GLY A 821 -7.48 -5.01 -9.30
CA GLY A 821 -7.91 -6.41 -9.43
C GLY A 821 -7.83 -7.24 -8.14
N GLU A 822 -6.99 -6.84 -7.19
CA GLU A 822 -6.75 -7.59 -5.95
C GLU A 822 -7.99 -7.72 -5.03
N GLN A 823 -8.95 -6.79 -5.12
CA GLN A 823 -10.23 -6.83 -4.39
C GLN A 823 -10.99 -8.14 -4.53
N HIS A 824 -10.77 -8.87 -5.63
CA HIS A 824 -11.48 -10.14 -5.90
C HIS A 824 -10.91 -11.31 -5.10
N THR A 825 -9.90 -11.09 -4.25
CA THR A 825 -9.30 -12.10 -3.37
C THR A 825 -10.34 -12.87 -2.55
N VAL A 826 -11.31 -12.18 -1.96
CA VAL A 826 -12.37 -12.84 -1.15
C VAL A 826 -13.32 -13.62 -2.04
N ASN A 827 -13.69 -13.07 -3.21
CA ASN A 827 -14.58 -13.72 -4.15
C ASN A 827 -13.96 -15.01 -4.70
N ILE A 828 -12.68 -14.98 -5.06
CA ILE A 828 -11.95 -16.15 -5.57
C ILE A 828 -11.85 -17.27 -4.55
N LYS A 829 -11.66 -16.96 -3.26
CA LYS A 829 -11.66 -17.98 -2.21
C LYS A 829 -13.00 -18.70 -2.11
N ARG A 830 -14.11 -18.01 -2.43
CA ARG A 830 -15.46 -18.59 -2.43
C ARG A 830 -15.77 -19.31 -3.74
N ASN A 831 -15.45 -18.70 -4.88
CA ASN A 831 -15.79 -19.18 -6.21
C ASN A 831 -14.61 -18.91 -7.16
N LEU A 832 -13.94 -19.99 -7.58
CA LEU A 832 -12.82 -19.93 -8.52
C LEU A 832 -13.20 -19.33 -9.88
N TRP A 833 -14.49 -19.34 -10.24
CA TRP A 833 -15.03 -18.84 -11.49
C TRP A 833 -15.67 -17.44 -11.36
N CYS A 834 -15.43 -16.72 -10.25
CA CYS A 834 -16.14 -15.46 -9.97
C CYS A 834 -16.01 -14.39 -11.07
N TYR A 835 -14.94 -14.40 -11.87
CA TYR A 835 -14.76 -13.45 -12.98
C TYR A 835 -15.88 -13.56 -14.02
N THR A 836 -16.31 -14.76 -14.38
CA THR A 836 -17.44 -14.97 -15.31
C THR A 836 -18.80 -14.99 -14.61
N ASP A 837 -18.83 -15.43 -13.35
CA ASP A 837 -20.07 -15.80 -12.68
C ASP A 837 -20.65 -14.67 -11.82
N GLU A 838 -19.81 -13.79 -11.25
CA GLU A 838 -20.22 -12.90 -10.15
C GLU A 838 -19.88 -11.42 -10.39
N ILE A 839 -18.86 -11.10 -11.19
CA ILE A 839 -18.47 -9.71 -11.45
C ILE A 839 -19.39 -9.11 -12.53
N PRO A 840 -20.12 -8.02 -12.24
CA PRO A 840 -20.97 -7.37 -13.23
C PRO A 840 -20.18 -6.77 -14.40
N ASP A 841 -20.76 -6.82 -15.61
CA ASP A 841 -20.17 -6.23 -16.84
C ASP A 841 -19.83 -4.74 -16.66
N GLU A 842 -20.64 -4.01 -15.90
CA GLU A 842 -20.48 -2.59 -15.64
C GLU A 842 -19.15 -2.26 -14.94
N ILE A 843 -18.62 -3.18 -14.12
CA ILE A 843 -17.33 -3.02 -13.46
C ILE A 843 -16.20 -3.06 -14.50
N TYR A 844 -16.25 -3.99 -15.46
CA TYR A 844 -15.28 -4.05 -16.55
C TYR A 844 -15.37 -2.83 -17.46
N GLN A 845 -16.59 -2.34 -17.69
CA GLN A 845 -16.86 -1.17 -18.53
C GLN A 845 -16.51 0.17 -17.88
N THR A 846 -16.19 0.20 -16.58
CA THR A 846 -15.89 1.43 -15.84
C THR A 846 -14.56 1.35 -15.10
N GLU A 847 -14.51 0.62 -14.00
CA GLU A 847 -13.36 0.57 -13.09
C GLU A 847 -12.11 -0.09 -13.67
N TYR A 848 -12.24 -0.86 -14.75
CA TYR A 848 -11.11 -1.43 -15.50
C TYR A 848 -10.99 -0.88 -16.92
N ASN A 849 -11.87 0.04 -17.32
CA ASN A 849 -11.90 0.56 -18.67
C ASN A 849 -10.95 1.74 -18.82
N ARG A 850 -9.88 1.54 -19.60
CA ARG A 850 -8.85 2.56 -19.89
C ARG A 850 -9.42 3.87 -20.44
N ASP A 851 -10.49 3.82 -21.23
CA ASP A 851 -11.04 5.00 -21.91
C ASP A 851 -11.92 5.82 -20.96
N ILE A 852 -12.60 5.14 -20.02
CA ILE A 852 -13.33 5.80 -18.93
C ILE A 852 -12.37 6.43 -17.93
N LEU A 853 -11.34 5.68 -17.52
CA LEU A 853 -10.37 6.17 -16.52
C LEU A 853 -9.37 7.18 -17.07
N GLY A 854 -9.08 7.14 -18.38
CA GLY A 854 -8.09 8.01 -19.01
C GLY A 854 -6.64 7.62 -18.69
N ILE A 855 -6.38 6.34 -18.41
CA ILE A 855 -5.06 5.82 -18.01
C ILE A 855 -4.87 4.40 -18.55
N GLY A 856 -3.62 3.96 -18.75
CA GLY A 856 -3.37 2.56 -19.04
C GLY A 856 -3.81 1.67 -17.86
N VAL A 857 -4.53 0.58 -18.12
CA VAL A 857 -4.97 -0.35 -17.07
C VAL A 857 -4.31 -1.70 -17.30
N VAL A 858 -3.64 -2.22 -16.27
CA VAL A 858 -3.18 -3.62 -16.22
C VAL A 858 -3.95 -4.31 -15.09
N PHE A 859 -4.64 -5.40 -15.36
CA PHE A 859 -5.36 -6.13 -14.33
C PHE A 859 -4.41 -7.01 -13.50
N LEU A 860 -4.56 -6.99 -12.17
CA LEU A 860 -3.90 -7.88 -11.22
C LEU A 860 -4.83 -9.06 -10.88
N PRO A 861 -4.55 -10.26 -11.39
CA PRO A 861 -5.36 -11.44 -11.09
C PRO A 861 -5.27 -11.83 -9.61
N ALA A 862 -6.41 -12.13 -8.99
CA ALA A 862 -6.47 -12.65 -7.63
C ALA A 862 -6.48 -14.20 -7.55
N LEU A 863 -6.33 -14.91 -8.67
CA LEU A 863 -6.47 -16.38 -8.75
C LEU A 863 -5.54 -17.14 -7.78
N GLY A 864 -4.31 -16.67 -7.61
CA GLY A 864 -3.28 -17.26 -6.73
C GLY A 864 -3.55 -17.10 -5.23
N TYR A 865 -4.64 -16.44 -4.84
CA TYR A 865 -5.15 -16.42 -3.47
C TYR A 865 -6.14 -17.56 -3.16
N TYR A 866 -6.48 -18.39 -4.16
CA TYR A 866 -7.21 -19.63 -3.95
C TYR A 866 -6.43 -20.60 -3.04
N GLU A 867 -7.14 -21.44 -2.29
CA GLU A 867 -6.52 -22.32 -1.29
C GLU A 867 -5.50 -23.29 -1.90
N ASP A 868 -5.86 -23.95 -3.00
CA ASP A 868 -4.91 -24.76 -3.77
C ASP A 868 -4.20 -23.91 -4.83
N LYS A 869 -3.14 -23.23 -4.40
CA LYS A 869 -2.28 -22.46 -5.32
C LYS A 869 -1.67 -23.31 -6.43
N LYS A 870 -1.40 -24.59 -6.20
CA LYS A 870 -0.74 -25.45 -7.20
C LYS A 870 -1.68 -25.75 -8.36
N LEU A 871 -2.99 -25.86 -8.10
CA LEU A 871 -4.00 -26.04 -9.13
C LEU A 871 -3.98 -24.88 -10.15
N ILE A 872 -3.91 -23.64 -9.65
CA ILE A 872 -3.92 -22.41 -10.47
C ILE A 872 -2.74 -22.36 -11.44
N TYR A 873 -1.55 -22.75 -10.99
CA TYR A 873 -0.35 -22.75 -11.84
C TYR A 873 -0.24 -23.96 -12.77
N ARG A 874 -1.13 -24.95 -12.65
CA ARG A 874 -1.11 -26.20 -13.45
C ARG A 874 -2.30 -26.34 -14.40
N THR A 875 -3.38 -25.61 -14.20
CA THR A 875 -4.62 -25.76 -14.96
C THR A 875 -5.01 -24.46 -15.68
N PRO A 876 -5.33 -24.51 -16.98
CA PRO A 876 -5.63 -23.31 -17.75
C PRO A 876 -7.03 -22.73 -17.45
N GLY A 877 -8.01 -23.58 -17.08
CA GLY A 877 -9.43 -23.23 -17.02
C GLY A 877 -9.76 -21.91 -16.28
N PRO A 878 -9.35 -21.72 -15.02
CA PRO A 878 -9.64 -20.48 -14.29
C PRO A 878 -9.03 -19.22 -14.95
N THR A 879 -7.84 -19.38 -15.56
CA THR A 879 -7.18 -18.30 -16.30
C THR A 879 -7.94 -18.00 -17.60
N GLU A 880 -8.43 -19.02 -18.31
CA GLU A 880 -9.26 -18.84 -19.51
C GLU A 880 -10.59 -18.17 -19.22
N ALA A 881 -11.25 -18.52 -18.11
CA ALA A 881 -12.48 -17.86 -17.67
C ALA A 881 -12.26 -16.37 -17.38
N MET A 882 -11.17 -16.04 -16.67
CA MET A 882 -10.78 -14.65 -16.44
C MET A 882 -10.49 -13.91 -17.76
N LEU A 883 -9.64 -14.48 -18.62
CA LEU A 883 -9.29 -13.89 -19.91
C LEU A 883 -10.49 -13.73 -20.84
N THR A 884 -11.51 -14.59 -20.74
CA THR A 884 -12.77 -14.43 -21.47
C THR A 884 -13.38 -13.04 -21.19
N MET A 885 -13.50 -12.66 -19.92
CA MET A 885 -14.08 -11.37 -19.54
C MET A 885 -13.14 -10.20 -19.82
N LEU A 886 -11.83 -10.37 -19.61
CA LEU A 886 -10.86 -9.30 -19.86
C LEU A 886 -10.74 -8.99 -21.36
N ALA A 887 -10.65 -10.01 -22.22
CA ALA A 887 -10.53 -9.84 -23.67
C ALA A 887 -11.81 -9.25 -24.29
N LEU A 888 -13.00 -9.65 -23.81
CA LEU A 888 -14.27 -9.06 -24.25
C LEU A 888 -14.38 -7.57 -23.91
N ASN A 889 -13.72 -7.10 -22.85
CA ASN A 889 -13.79 -5.70 -22.41
C ASN A 889 -12.52 -4.89 -22.72
N ASP A 890 -11.60 -5.43 -23.53
CA ASP A 890 -10.33 -4.79 -23.88
C ASP A 890 -9.51 -4.36 -22.63
N VAL A 891 -9.40 -5.25 -21.66
CA VAL A 891 -8.64 -5.05 -20.43
C VAL A 891 -7.37 -5.90 -20.45
N GLU A 892 -6.21 -5.27 -20.31
CA GLU A 892 -4.93 -5.99 -20.19
C GLU A 892 -4.81 -6.69 -18.85
N THR A 893 -3.99 -7.73 -18.76
CA THR A 893 -3.73 -8.47 -17.52
C THR A 893 -2.25 -8.57 -17.24
N SER A 894 -1.89 -8.90 -16.00
CA SER A 894 -0.60 -9.52 -15.68
C SER A 894 -0.71 -11.04 -15.68
N SER A 895 0.43 -11.74 -15.80
CA SER A 895 0.52 -13.18 -15.61
C SER A 895 0.69 -13.57 -14.14
N PHE A 896 0.85 -12.60 -13.23
CA PHE A 896 0.95 -12.87 -11.80
C PHE A 896 -0.27 -13.63 -11.33
N TYR A 897 -0.03 -14.65 -10.51
CA TYR A 897 -1.10 -15.46 -9.93
C TYR A 897 -1.97 -16.22 -10.94
N THR A 898 -1.55 -16.40 -12.20
CA THR A 898 -2.28 -17.13 -13.26
C THR A 898 -1.56 -18.38 -13.76
N HIS A 899 -2.21 -19.16 -14.62
CA HIS A 899 -1.54 -20.14 -15.48
C HIS A 899 -0.79 -19.42 -16.61
N ALA A 900 0.47 -19.06 -16.35
CA ALA A 900 1.28 -18.23 -17.24
C ALA A 900 1.32 -18.66 -18.72
N PRO A 901 1.41 -19.96 -19.10
CA PRO A 901 1.36 -20.35 -20.50
C PRO A 901 0.10 -19.90 -21.25
N THR A 902 -1.06 -19.91 -20.60
CA THR A 902 -2.33 -19.47 -21.20
C THR A 902 -2.30 -17.97 -21.49
N THR A 903 -1.82 -17.17 -20.53
CA THR A 903 -1.70 -15.72 -20.68
C THR A 903 -0.70 -15.35 -21.79
N ILE A 904 0.40 -16.09 -21.90
CA ILE A 904 1.41 -15.88 -22.94
C ILE A 904 0.86 -16.22 -24.33
N ALA A 905 0.16 -17.34 -24.48
CA ALA A 905 -0.47 -17.71 -25.74
C ALA A 905 -1.48 -16.64 -26.20
N TYR A 906 -2.26 -16.08 -25.27
CA TYR A 906 -3.15 -14.95 -25.54
C TYR A 906 -2.39 -13.72 -26.06
N TRP A 907 -1.32 -13.28 -25.37
CA TRP A 907 -0.52 -12.14 -25.82
C TRP A 907 0.15 -12.36 -27.19
N ASN A 908 0.63 -13.58 -27.47
CA ASN A 908 1.21 -13.89 -28.78
C ASN A 908 0.19 -13.67 -29.92
N ILE A 909 -1.08 -14.00 -29.70
CA ILE A 909 -2.14 -13.77 -30.68
C ILE A 909 -2.38 -12.27 -30.86
N LEU A 910 -2.42 -11.48 -29.77
CA LEU A 910 -2.57 -10.03 -29.87
C LEU A 910 -1.43 -9.39 -30.68
N GLU A 911 -0.19 -9.77 -30.42
CA GLU A 911 0.99 -9.26 -31.14
C GLU A 911 1.01 -9.68 -32.61
N LYS A 912 0.58 -10.91 -32.93
CA LYS A 912 0.48 -11.41 -34.31
C LYS A 912 -0.37 -10.48 -35.19
N TYR A 913 -1.41 -9.89 -34.61
CA TYR A 913 -2.29 -8.93 -35.28
C TYR A 913 -1.93 -7.47 -35.00
N LYS A 914 -0.81 -7.19 -34.32
CA LYS A 914 -0.37 -5.84 -33.94
C LYS A 914 -1.41 -5.04 -33.16
N VAL A 915 -2.14 -5.71 -32.25
CA VAL A 915 -3.16 -5.07 -31.41
C VAL A 915 -2.59 -3.96 -30.51
N ASP A 916 -1.29 -4.01 -30.23
CA ASP A 916 -0.51 -2.98 -29.53
C ASP A 916 -0.29 -1.70 -30.34
N SER A 917 -0.59 -1.70 -31.64
CA SER A 917 -0.46 -0.52 -32.49
C SER A 917 -1.42 0.61 -32.06
N PRO A 918 -0.98 1.88 -32.09
CA PRO A 918 -1.87 3.04 -31.87
C PRO A 918 -2.94 3.20 -32.95
N GLU A 919 -2.77 2.57 -34.13
CA GLU A 919 -3.79 2.53 -35.19
C GLU A 919 -4.91 1.54 -34.90
N THR A 920 -4.75 0.66 -33.90
CA THR A 920 -5.74 -0.37 -33.59
C THR A 920 -7.00 0.24 -32.96
N VAL A 921 -8.15 -0.05 -33.56
CA VAL A 921 -9.47 0.33 -33.03
C VAL A 921 -10.15 -0.90 -32.44
N CYS A 922 -10.67 -0.78 -31.21
CA CYS A 922 -11.41 -1.86 -30.56
C CYS A 922 -12.92 -1.57 -30.58
N HIS A 923 -13.70 -2.57 -30.95
CA HIS A 923 -15.16 -2.54 -30.98
C HIS A 923 -15.69 -3.55 -29.97
N LEU A 924 -16.13 -3.04 -28.82
CA LEU A 924 -16.60 -3.85 -27.69
C LEU A 924 -17.99 -4.42 -27.95
N TYR A 925 -18.23 -5.65 -27.49
CA TYR A 925 -19.55 -6.33 -27.56
C TYR A 925 -20.70 -5.50 -26.97
N SER A 926 -20.40 -4.62 -26.02
CA SER A 926 -21.37 -3.77 -25.32
C SER A 926 -21.74 -2.50 -26.06
N GLU A 927 -21.08 -2.19 -27.18
CA GLU A 927 -21.22 -0.92 -27.89
C GLU A 927 -21.47 -1.09 -29.39
N ASN A 928 -20.88 -2.12 -29.99
CA ASN A 928 -20.97 -2.38 -31.43
C ASN A 928 -21.57 -3.77 -31.71
N HIS A 929 -22.50 -3.84 -32.65
CA HIS A 929 -23.18 -5.06 -33.11
C HIS A 929 -22.99 -5.37 -34.60
N ASP A 930 -21.95 -4.78 -35.23
CA ASP A 930 -21.60 -5.03 -36.63
C ASP A 930 -21.39 -6.53 -36.93
N ILE A 931 -20.72 -7.24 -36.01
CA ILE A 931 -20.60 -8.69 -36.04
C ILE A 931 -21.75 -9.31 -35.24
N LYS A 932 -22.58 -10.11 -35.89
CA LYS A 932 -23.75 -10.74 -35.27
C LYS A 932 -23.46 -12.17 -34.86
N SER A 933 -23.97 -12.56 -33.70
CA SER A 933 -24.02 -13.94 -33.24
C SER A 933 -25.46 -14.44 -33.31
N SER A 934 -25.67 -15.67 -33.80
CA SER A 934 -26.98 -16.33 -33.76
C SER A 934 -27.41 -16.75 -32.35
N ASN A 935 -26.53 -16.62 -31.35
CA ASN A 935 -26.79 -16.96 -29.95
C ASN A 935 -26.47 -15.76 -29.05
N PRO A 936 -27.45 -15.18 -28.34
CA PRO A 936 -27.25 -13.99 -27.51
C PRO A 936 -26.33 -14.23 -26.30
N LYS A 937 -26.06 -15.49 -25.94
CA LYS A 937 -25.11 -15.86 -24.88
C LYS A 937 -23.64 -15.83 -25.34
N VAL A 938 -23.42 -15.71 -26.65
CA VAL A 938 -22.09 -15.64 -27.25
C VAL A 938 -21.82 -14.17 -27.59
N LEU A 939 -20.84 -13.60 -26.89
CA LEU A 939 -20.48 -12.19 -26.99
C LEU A 939 -19.29 -12.03 -27.94
N VAL A 940 -19.27 -10.92 -28.69
CA VAL A 940 -18.25 -10.68 -29.71
C VAL A 940 -17.65 -9.29 -29.56
N THR A 941 -16.35 -9.24 -29.32
CA THR A 941 -15.52 -8.02 -29.38
C THR A 941 -14.50 -8.21 -30.50
N TRP A 942 -14.18 -7.15 -31.24
CA TRP A 942 -13.22 -7.26 -32.33
C TRP A 942 -12.31 -6.05 -32.44
N PHE A 943 -11.17 -6.27 -33.08
CA PHE A 943 -10.13 -5.28 -33.29
C PHE A 943 -9.94 -5.06 -34.79
N GLU A 944 -9.98 -3.80 -35.21
CA GLU A 944 -9.46 -3.36 -36.50
C GLU A 944 -7.99 -3.03 -36.33
N CYS A 945 -7.12 -3.82 -36.93
CA CYS A 945 -5.67 -3.74 -36.81
C CYS A 945 -5.02 -3.17 -38.09
N PRO A 946 -3.76 -2.68 -38.00
CA PRO A 946 -3.03 -2.14 -39.15
C PRO A 946 -3.06 -3.04 -40.40
N GLY A 947 -3.31 -2.41 -41.55
CA GLY A 947 -3.36 -3.10 -42.84
C GLY A 947 -4.63 -3.91 -43.07
N LYS A 948 -5.78 -3.47 -42.51
CA LYS A 948 -7.09 -4.13 -42.61
C LYS A 948 -7.08 -5.59 -42.15
N LYS A 949 -6.37 -5.81 -41.04
CA LYS A 949 -6.35 -7.10 -40.34
C LYS A 949 -7.38 -7.04 -39.23
N TYR A 950 -8.05 -8.14 -38.97
CA TYR A 950 -9.09 -8.21 -37.95
C TYR A 950 -8.80 -9.35 -36.98
N LEU A 951 -9.01 -9.07 -35.70
CA LEU A 951 -8.97 -10.09 -34.65
C LEU A 951 -10.30 -10.04 -33.88
N VAL A 952 -11.04 -11.14 -33.89
CA VAL A 952 -12.37 -11.26 -33.30
C VAL A 952 -12.32 -12.19 -32.10
N VAL A 953 -12.65 -11.66 -30.92
CA VAL A 953 -12.80 -12.42 -29.68
C VAL A 953 -14.25 -12.84 -29.52
N ILE A 954 -14.48 -14.15 -29.48
CA ILE A 954 -15.82 -14.74 -29.33
C ILE A 954 -15.86 -15.43 -27.96
N GLY A 955 -16.57 -14.84 -27.01
CA GLY A 955 -16.60 -15.28 -25.62
C GLY A 955 -17.91 -15.96 -25.23
N ASN A 956 -17.79 -16.96 -24.36
CA ASN A 956 -18.90 -17.62 -23.67
C ASN A 956 -18.65 -17.60 -22.17
N ARG A 957 -19.44 -16.80 -21.44
CA ARG A 957 -19.36 -16.74 -19.97
C ARG A 957 -20.12 -17.86 -19.25
N GLU A 958 -20.97 -18.60 -19.97
CA GLU A 958 -21.82 -19.63 -19.38
C GLU A 958 -20.99 -20.84 -18.93
N TYR A 959 -21.44 -21.50 -17.87
CA TYR A 959 -20.87 -22.76 -17.38
C TYR A 959 -21.10 -23.96 -18.32
N ARG A 960 -21.85 -23.77 -19.41
CA ARG A 960 -22.07 -24.77 -20.46
C ARG A 960 -21.51 -24.28 -21.79
N PRO A 961 -20.95 -25.18 -22.63
CA PRO A 961 -20.55 -24.82 -23.99
C PRO A 961 -21.71 -24.24 -24.80
N GLN A 962 -21.42 -23.29 -25.68
CA GLN A 962 -22.38 -22.68 -26.59
C GLN A 962 -21.95 -22.93 -28.04
N THR A 963 -22.93 -22.98 -28.93
CA THR A 963 -22.71 -22.98 -30.38
C THR A 963 -23.42 -21.76 -30.98
N ALA A 964 -22.76 -21.10 -31.91
CA ALA A 964 -23.30 -19.95 -32.63
C ALA A 964 -22.81 -19.94 -34.07
N GLU A 965 -23.62 -19.36 -34.95
CA GLU A 965 -23.19 -18.85 -36.24
C GLU A 965 -22.79 -17.38 -36.07
N ILE A 966 -21.60 -17.03 -36.56
CA ILE A 966 -21.01 -15.70 -36.46
C ILE A 966 -20.98 -15.09 -37.85
N ASP A 967 -21.49 -13.86 -37.98
CA ASP A 967 -21.61 -13.13 -39.23
C ASP A 967 -20.57 -12.01 -39.31
N LEU A 968 -19.54 -12.22 -40.13
CA LEU A 968 -18.45 -11.27 -40.40
C LEU A 968 -18.68 -10.44 -41.67
N SER A 969 -19.86 -10.52 -42.30
CA SER A 969 -20.13 -9.87 -43.60
C SER A 969 -20.00 -8.35 -43.58
N ALA A 970 -20.10 -7.72 -42.40
CA ALA A 970 -19.84 -6.30 -42.20
C ALA A 970 -18.36 -5.92 -42.41
N LEU A 971 -17.43 -6.86 -42.21
CA LEU A 971 -15.99 -6.63 -42.32
C LEU A 971 -15.42 -7.08 -43.68
N ALA A 972 -15.94 -8.16 -44.24
CA ALA A 972 -15.54 -8.67 -45.56
C ALA A 972 -16.70 -9.38 -46.25
N LYS A 973 -16.87 -9.15 -47.56
CA LYS A 973 -17.93 -9.77 -48.37
C LYS A 973 -17.48 -11.09 -48.98
N GLY A 974 -18.43 -11.99 -49.21
CA GLY A 974 -18.21 -13.27 -49.89
C GLY A 974 -17.59 -14.35 -49.00
N ASP A 975 -16.99 -15.36 -49.62
CA ASP A 975 -16.35 -16.48 -48.95
C ASP A 975 -14.85 -16.18 -48.79
N PHE A 976 -14.34 -16.32 -47.58
CA PHE A 976 -12.93 -16.10 -47.27
C PHE A 976 -12.46 -17.02 -46.15
N GLU A 977 -11.15 -17.14 -46.01
CA GLU A 977 -10.53 -17.96 -44.97
C GLU A 977 -10.36 -17.18 -43.69
N ILE A 978 -10.56 -17.86 -42.56
CA ILE A 978 -10.36 -17.34 -41.20
C ILE A 978 -9.54 -18.36 -40.40
N MET A 979 -8.77 -17.90 -39.42
CA MET A 979 -7.99 -18.75 -38.53
C MET A 979 -8.57 -18.73 -37.12
N GLU A 980 -8.90 -19.89 -36.55
CA GLU A 980 -9.08 -20.01 -35.11
C GLU A 980 -7.69 -20.10 -34.46
N GLU A 981 -7.23 -19.00 -33.90
CA GLU A 981 -5.84 -18.78 -33.50
C GLU A 981 -5.39 -19.63 -32.32
N ARG A 982 -6.32 -20.11 -31.49
CA ARG A 982 -5.98 -20.91 -30.29
C ARG A 982 -5.75 -22.39 -30.61
N THR A 983 -6.40 -22.90 -31.64
CA THR A 983 -6.34 -24.29 -32.10
C THR A 983 -5.64 -24.42 -33.45
N HIS A 984 -5.21 -23.30 -34.04
CA HIS A 984 -4.61 -23.20 -35.37
C HIS A 984 -5.47 -23.87 -36.47
N LYS A 985 -6.79 -23.77 -36.33
CA LYS A 985 -7.74 -24.38 -37.25
C LYS A 985 -8.16 -23.36 -38.31
N LEU A 986 -7.81 -23.63 -39.56
CA LEU A 986 -8.32 -22.89 -40.71
C LEU A 986 -9.81 -23.24 -40.91
N LEU A 987 -10.66 -22.22 -41.02
CA LEU A 987 -12.08 -22.35 -41.34
C LEU A 987 -12.39 -21.48 -42.56
N LYS A 988 -13.46 -21.82 -43.26
CA LYS A 988 -13.99 -21.03 -44.38
C LYS A 988 -15.32 -20.41 -44.00
N THR A 989 -15.50 -19.14 -44.34
CA THR A 989 -16.80 -18.49 -44.25
C THR A 989 -17.63 -18.83 -45.48
N LYS A 990 -18.96 -18.85 -45.32
CA LYS A 990 -19.94 -18.92 -46.40
C LYS A 990 -20.77 -17.65 -46.35
N ASN A 991 -20.68 -16.79 -47.36
CA ASN A 991 -21.24 -15.43 -47.38
C ASN A 991 -20.89 -14.63 -46.11
N GLY A 992 -19.62 -14.70 -45.67
CA GLY A 992 -19.14 -14.06 -44.44
C GLY A 992 -19.53 -14.75 -43.13
N LYS A 993 -20.25 -15.88 -43.16
CA LYS A 993 -20.73 -16.58 -41.96
C LYS A 993 -20.01 -17.89 -41.68
N PHE A 994 -19.86 -18.25 -40.41
CA PHE A 994 -19.33 -19.57 -40.02
C PHE A 994 -19.89 -20.03 -38.68
N LYS A 995 -19.93 -21.35 -38.46
CA LYS A 995 -20.38 -21.95 -37.19
C LYS A 995 -19.19 -22.31 -36.30
N ILE A 996 -19.31 -22.02 -35.00
CA ILE A 996 -18.28 -22.33 -34.02
C ILE A 996 -18.88 -22.79 -32.69
N LYS A 997 -18.18 -23.72 -32.03
CA LYS A 997 -18.47 -24.16 -30.66
C LYS A 997 -17.47 -23.50 -29.70
N ILE A 998 -17.99 -22.78 -28.71
CA ILE A 998 -17.22 -22.12 -27.66
C ILE A 998 -17.39 -22.94 -26.37
N PRO A 999 -16.31 -23.41 -25.72
CA PRO A 999 -16.39 -24.12 -24.44
C PRO A 999 -17.03 -23.26 -23.34
N ALA A 1000 -17.40 -23.90 -22.23
CA ALA A 1000 -17.88 -23.21 -21.04
C ALA A 1000 -16.81 -22.28 -20.46
N ARG A 1001 -17.20 -21.07 -20.04
CA ARG A 1001 -16.32 -20.05 -19.44
C ARG A 1001 -15.01 -19.86 -20.21
N ASN A 1002 -15.14 -19.69 -21.52
CA ASN A 1002 -14.02 -19.71 -22.44
C ASN A 1002 -14.24 -18.77 -23.61
N PHE A 1003 -13.19 -18.59 -24.40
CA PHE A 1003 -13.22 -17.77 -25.60
C PHE A 1003 -12.48 -18.42 -26.77
N ARG A 1004 -12.81 -17.95 -27.97
CA ARG A 1004 -12.13 -18.24 -29.23
C ARG A 1004 -11.63 -16.94 -29.83
N MET A 1005 -10.54 -17.01 -30.58
CA MET A 1005 -9.97 -15.86 -31.26
C MET A 1005 -9.89 -16.16 -32.74
N ILE A 1006 -10.59 -15.38 -33.56
CA ILE A 1006 -10.68 -15.55 -35.00
C ILE A 1006 -9.93 -14.42 -35.67
N GLY A 1007 -8.87 -14.76 -36.40
CA GLY A 1007 -8.09 -13.80 -37.13
C GLY A 1007 -8.33 -13.89 -38.64
N PHE A 1008 -8.49 -12.74 -39.31
CA PHE A 1008 -8.57 -12.70 -40.76
C PHE A 1008 -8.07 -11.37 -41.39
N PRO A 1009 -7.50 -11.40 -42.61
CA PRO A 1009 -7.07 -12.60 -43.32
C PRO A 1009 -6.06 -13.40 -42.48
N PRO A 1010 -6.01 -14.74 -42.56
CA PRO A 1010 -5.15 -15.56 -41.72
C PRO A 1010 -3.71 -15.05 -41.78
N GLN A 1011 -3.18 -14.66 -40.63
CA GLN A 1011 -1.80 -14.21 -40.56
C GLN A 1011 -0.90 -15.40 -40.24
N SER A 1012 0.32 -15.40 -40.77
CA SER A 1012 1.38 -16.16 -40.13
C SER A 1012 1.96 -15.31 -39.00
N PHE A 1013 2.42 -15.96 -37.93
CA PHE A 1013 3.23 -15.26 -36.93
C PHE A 1013 4.60 -14.83 -37.53
N TYR A 1014 4.99 -15.46 -38.64
CA TYR A 1014 6.25 -15.28 -39.32
C TYR A 1014 6.06 -14.61 -40.70
N PRO A 1015 7.06 -13.85 -41.20
CA PRO A 1015 8.36 -13.63 -40.60
C PRO A 1015 8.30 -12.65 -39.42
N VAL A 1016 9.08 -12.93 -38.37
CA VAL A 1016 9.41 -11.92 -37.36
C VAL A 1016 10.68 -11.23 -37.83
N LEU A 1017 10.64 -9.91 -37.96
CA LEU A 1017 11.81 -9.06 -38.01
C LEU A 1017 11.95 -8.30 -36.69
N ASP A 1018 13.15 -8.34 -36.13
CA ASP A 1018 13.50 -7.70 -34.88
C ASP A 1018 14.83 -6.98 -35.05
N GLN A 1019 14.77 -5.65 -35.15
CA GLN A 1019 15.93 -4.76 -35.27
C GLN A 1019 16.63 -4.57 -33.91
N MET A 1020 16.44 -5.54 -33.01
CA MET A 1020 16.88 -5.52 -31.62
C MET A 1020 16.39 -4.30 -30.84
N ASP A 1021 15.32 -3.67 -31.31
CA ASP A 1021 14.61 -2.59 -30.65
C ASP A 1021 13.58 -3.12 -29.65
N LYS A 1022 13.21 -4.41 -29.79
CA LYS A 1022 12.33 -5.15 -28.89
C LYS A 1022 13.12 -5.80 -27.75
N LEU A 1023 12.44 -6.07 -26.64
CA LEU A 1023 13.03 -6.64 -25.43
C LEU A 1023 13.55 -8.09 -25.63
N TRP A 1024 14.86 -8.33 -25.44
CA TRP A 1024 15.52 -9.66 -25.41
C TRP A 1024 16.02 -10.08 -24.03
N GLY A 1025 15.83 -11.36 -23.69
CA GLY A 1025 16.23 -11.95 -22.41
C GLY A 1025 17.70 -12.16 -22.31
N SER A 1026 18.16 -12.41 -21.10
CA SER A 1026 19.54 -12.79 -20.83
C SER A 1026 19.56 -13.88 -19.78
N TRP A 1027 20.45 -14.83 -19.95
CA TRP A 1027 20.72 -15.86 -18.96
C TRP A 1027 22.20 -16.13 -18.86
N LYS A 1028 22.65 -16.32 -17.63
CA LYS A 1028 23.96 -16.90 -17.33
C LYS A 1028 23.92 -17.58 -15.96
N THR A 1029 24.87 -18.50 -15.76
CA THR A 1029 25.13 -19.03 -14.42
C THR A 1029 25.90 -18.01 -13.57
N SER A 1030 25.80 -18.11 -12.24
CA SER A 1030 26.45 -17.18 -11.29
C SER A 1030 27.99 -17.17 -11.36
N LYS A 1031 28.61 -18.23 -11.90
CA LYS A 1031 30.06 -18.30 -12.09
C LYS A 1031 30.58 -17.46 -13.26
N TYR A 1032 29.71 -17.05 -14.18
CA TYR A 1032 30.09 -16.22 -15.32
C TYR A 1032 29.94 -14.74 -14.98
N ASP A 1033 30.85 -13.91 -15.49
CA ASP A 1033 30.87 -12.46 -15.25
C ASP A 1033 30.40 -11.65 -16.47
N THR A 1034 29.69 -12.30 -17.40
CA THR A 1034 29.12 -11.64 -18.58
C THR A 1034 28.05 -10.60 -18.24
N GLU A 1035 28.14 -9.44 -18.87
CA GLU A 1035 27.17 -8.35 -18.82
C GLU A 1035 26.38 -8.29 -20.13
N PHE A 1036 25.12 -7.89 -20.02
CA PHE A 1036 24.20 -7.77 -21.16
C PHE A 1036 23.68 -6.33 -21.19
N SER A 1037 23.63 -5.70 -22.34
CA SER A 1037 23.14 -4.33 -22.55
C SER A 1037 22.50 -4.21 -23.93
N GLN A 1038 21.90 -3.04 -24.18
CA GLN A 1038 21.48 -2.62 -25.51
C GLN A 1038 22.24 -1.33 -25.81
N VAL A 1039 22.83 -1.24 -26.99
CA VAL A 1039 23.58 -0.08 -27.46
C VAL A 1039 22.76 0.61 -28.54
N LEU A 1040 22.68 1.94 -28.50
CA LEU A 1040 21.75 2.70 -29.34
C LEU A 1040 22.29 3.02 -30.73
N GLN A 1041 23.62 3.03 -30.90
CA GLN A 1041 24.28 3.52 -32.13
C GLN A 1041 25.44 2.61 -32.59
N ASP A 1042 25.67 1.47 -31.96
CA ASP A 1042 26.77 0.55 -32.31
C ASP A 1042 26.28 -0.66 -33.14
N GLY A 1043 25.02 -0.68 -33.53
CA GLY A 1043 24.44 -1.72 -34.38
C GLY A 1043 24.85 -1.60 -35.84
N LEU A 1044 24.38 -2.55 -36.65
CA LEU A 1044 24.64 -2.57 -38.09
C LEU A 1044 24.04 -1.32 -38.75
N GLY A 1045 24.90 -0.46 -39.31
CA GLY A 1045 24.45 0.81 -39.91
C GLY A 1045 24.09 1.89 -38.89
N ASN A 1046 24.73 1.90 -37.71
CA ASN A 1046 24.45 2.80 -36.58
C ASN A 1046 23.03 2.64 -35.99
N SER A 1047 22.47 1.44 -36.14
CA SER A 1047 21.23 1.01 -35.51
C SER A 1047 21.44 0.67 -34.02
N ARG A 1048 20.37 0.17 -33.39
CA ARG A 1048 20.43 -0.45 -32.07
C ARG A 1048 20.93 -1.88 -32.17
N ALA A 1049 21.70 -2.35 -31.20
CA ALA A 1049 22.11 -3.76 -31.11
C ALA A 1049 22.06 -4.30 -29.68
N LEU A 1050 21.95 -5.62 -29.55
CA LEU A 1050 22.16 -6.30 -28.27
C LEU A 1050 23.65 -6.50 -28.04
N GLN A 1051 24.14 -6.11 -26.87
CA GLN A 1051 25.54 -6.21 -26.50
C GLN A 1051 25.75 -7.20 -25.36
N MET A 1052 26.62 -8.19 -25.59
CA MET A 1052 27.11 -9.11 -24.58
C MET A 1052 28.60 -8.86 -24.34
N LYS A 1053 28.95 -8.36 -23.15
CA LYS A 1053 30.34 -8.10 -22.75
C LYS A 1053 30.79 -9.19 -21.77
N THR A 1054 31.71 -10.05 -22.19
CA THR A 1054 32.28 -11.08 -21.31
C THR A 1054 33.38 -10.49 -20.44
N GLY A 1055 33.52 -10.99 -19.20
CA GLY A 1055 34.70 -10.73 -18.37
C GLY A 1055 35.66 -11.91 -18.39
N LYS A 1056 36.37 -12.14 -17.29
CA LYS A 1056 37.36 -13.21 -17.13
C LYS A 1056 36.75 -14.61 -17.20
N LYS A 1057 35.47 -14.76 -16.84
CA LYS A 1057 34.72 -16.02 -16.86
C LYS A 1057 33.58 -15.91 -17.87
N PRO A 1058 33.88 -16.04 -19.18
CA PRO A 1058 32.89 -15.85 -20.23
C PRO A 1058 31.81 -16.93 -20.20
N GLY A 1059 30.55 -16.51 -20.32
CA GLY A 1059 29.43 -17.43 -20.49
C GLY A 1059 28.08 -16.77 -20.27
N GLY A 1060 27.12 -17.15 -21.10
CA GLY A 1060 25.77 -16.60 -21.08
C GLY A 1060 25.20 -16.50 -22.49
N CYS A 1061 23.95 -16.09 -22.58
CA CYS A 1061 23.28 -15.87 -23.85
C CYS A 1061 22.16 -14.84 -23.70
N PHE A 1062 21.82 -14.16 -24.79
CA PHE A 1062 20.50 -13.57 -24.93
C PHE A 1062 19.47 -14.65 -25.21
N LEU A 1063 18.20 -14.42 -24.86
CA LEU A 1063 17.14 -15.42 -25.03
C LEU A 1063 15.80 -14.80 -25.43
N LYS A 1064 15.08 -15.44 -26.35
CA LYS A 1064 13.77 -15.00 -26.81
C LYS A 1064 12.93 -16.20 -27.24
N ASP A 1065 11.78 -16.37 -26.62
CA ASP A 1065 10.74 -17.30 -27.01
C ASP A 1065 10.04 -16.90 -28.32
N TYR A 1066 9.78 -17.91 -29.14
CA TYR A 1066 9.00 -17.81 -30.37
C TYR A 1066 8.02 -18.98 -30.46
N PRO A 1067 6.74 -18.75 -30.80
CA PRO A 1067 5.75 -19.82 -30.91
C PRO A 1067 6.08 -20.71 -32.11
N ILE A 1068 6.03 -22.03 -31.93
CA ILE A 1068 6.28 -22.98 -33.03
C ILE A 1068 5.15 -23.99 -33.14
N ILE A 1069 4.98 -24.50 -34.34
CA ILE A 1069 4.04 -25.55 -34.69
C ILE A 1069 4.83 -26.80 -35.08
N PRO A 1070 4.63 -27.94 -34.38
CA PRO A 1070 5.18 -29.22 -34.81
C PRO A 1070 4.82 -29.57 -36.26
N GLY A 1071 5.78 -30.12 -37.01
CA GLY A 1071 5.66 -30.42 -38.43
C GLY A 1071 6.03 -29.27 -39.37
N LYS A 1072 6.27 -28.05 -38.86
CA LYS A 1072 6.70 -26.89 -39.65
C LYS A 1072 8.21 -26.68 -39.63
N THR A 1073 8.73 -26.03 -40.67
CA THR A 1073 10.15 -25.67 -40.78
C THR A 1073 10.33 -24.19 -40.50
N TYR A 1074 11.29 -23.85 -39.64
CA TYR A 1074 11.63 -22.47 -39.30
C TYR A 1074 13.08 -22.15 -39.67
N THR A 1075 13.31 -20.95 -40.15
CA THR A 1075 14.64 -20.37 -40.39
C THR A 1075 14.87 -19.23 -39.43
N PHE A 1076 15.81 -19.39 -38.51
CA PHE A 1076 16.26 -18.36 -37.57
C PHE A 1076 17.55 -17.75 -38.11
N SER A 1077 17.66 -16.42 -38.16
CA SER A 1077 18.90 -15.76 -38.55
C SER A 1077 19.17 -14.49 -37.74
N VAL A 1078 20.44 -14.14 -37.62
CA VAL A 1078 20.90 -12.96 -36.88
C VAL A 1078 22.20 -12.44 -37.47
N MET A 1079 22.40 -11.13 -37.46
CA MET A 1079 23.71 -10.52 -37.67
C MET A 1079 24.45 -10.47 -36.34
N ALA A 1080 25.71 -10.87 -36.32
CA ALA A 1080 26.52 -10.79 -35.12
C ALA A 1080 27.95 -10.35 -35.39
N LYS A 1081 28.52 -9.54 -34.50
CA LYS A 1081 29.89 -9.06 -34.56
C LYS A 1081 30.56 -9.29 -33.23
N LYS A 1082 31.80 -9.78 -33.22
CA LYS A 1082 32.60 -9.90 -32.00
C LYS A 1082 33.80 -8.98 -32.10
N SER A 1083 34.18 -8.33 -30.99
CA SER A 1083 35.28 -7.36 -30.95
C SER A 1083 36.67 -7.98 -31.17
N VAL A 1084 36.76 -9.31 -31.26
CA VAL A 1084 38.00 -10.07 -31.45
C VAL A 1084 37.83 -11.12 -32.54
N LYS A 1085 38.91 -11.47 -33.23
CA LYS A 1085 38.94 -12.47 -34.32
C LYS A 1085 39.01 -13.93 -33.85
N GLN A 1086 38.69 -14.19 -32.58
CA GLN A 1086 38.81 -15.51 -31.96
C GLN A 1086 37.54 -15.91 -31.20
N GLY A 1087 37.27 -17.22 -31.17
CA GLY A 1087 36.12 -17.83 -30.51
C GLY A 1087 34.88 -17.91 -31.41
N LYS A 1088 33.78 -18.43 -30.84
CA LYS A 1088 32.55 -18.71 -31.59
C LYS A 1088 31.42 -17.77 -31.22
N ILE A 1089 30.53 -17.54 -32.18
CA ILE A 1089 29.22 -16.93 -31.97
C ILE A 1089 28.16 -17.97 -32.32
N SER A 1090 27.12 -18.12 -31.49
CA SER A 1090 26.13 -19.19 -31.63
C SER A 1090 24.69 -18.68 -31.61
N LEU A 1091 23.86 -19.35 -32.40
CA LEU A 1091 22.41 -19.26 -32.42
C LEU A 1091 21.87 -20.65 -32.09
N ALA A 1092 21.07 -20.78 -31.04
CA ALA A 1092 20.44 -22.06 -30.70
C ALA A 1092 18.95 -21.90 -30.43
N ILE A 1093 18.22 -23.02 -30.50
CA ILE A 1093 16.82 -23.13 -30.13
C ILE A 1093 16.64 -24.29 -29.16
N GLN A 1094 15.74 -24.12 -28.19
CA GLN A 1094 15.40 -25.17 -27.25
C GLN A 1094 13.88 -25.28 -27.07
N ALA A 1095 13.37 -26.51 -27.18
CA ALA A 1095 11.96 -26.84 -27.07
C ALA A 1095 11.35 -26.47 -25.70
N ARG A 1096 10.18 -25.83 -25.72
CA ARG A 1096 9.39 -25.51 -24.52
C ARG A 1096 7.91 -25.83 -24.72
N THR A 1097 7.26 -26.14 -23.61
CA THR A 1097 5.79 -26.15 -23.47
C THR A 1097 5.44 -25.07 -22.46
N GLY A 1098 4.90 -23.95 -22.92
CA GLY A 1098 4.78 -22.73 -22.13
C GLY A 1098 6.13 -22.28 -21.55
N GLN A 1099 6.22 -22.24 -20.22
CA GLN A 1099 7.45 -21.82 -19.52
C GLN A 1099 8.39 -22.99 -19.15
N VAL A 1100 8.04 -24.24 -19.48
CA VAL A 1100 8.79 -25.43 -19.04
C VAL A 1100 9.61 -26.01 -20.20
N PHE A 1101 10.88 -26.34 -19.93
CA PHE A 1101 11.71 -27.07 -20.90
C PHE A 1101 11.25 -28.51 -21.01
N THR A 1102 11.20 -29.04 -22.23
CA THR A 1102 10.81 -30.44 -22.48
C THR A 1102 11.93 -31.45 -22.15
N GLY A 1103 13.08 -30.96 -21.70
CA GLY A 1103 14.28 -31.76 -21.45
C GLY A 1103 15.00 -32.22 -22.72
N ILE A 1104 14.66 -31.65 -23.87
CA ILE A 1104 15.37 -31.90 -25.14
C ILE A 1104 16.62 -31.01 -25.19
N PRO A 1105 17.79 -31.53 -25.62
CA PRO A 1105 18.98 -30.72 -25.84
C PRO A 1105 18.75 -29.58 -26.85
N PRO A 1106 19.41 -28.42 -26.70
CA PRO A 1106 19.33 -27.35 -27.68
C PRO A 1106 19.87 -27.77 -29.05
N VAL A 1107 19.22 -27.31 -30.12
CA VAL A 1107 19.73 -27.40 -31.49
C VAL A 1107 20.43 -26.09 -31.81
N SER A 1108 21.68 -26.13 -32.29
CA SER A 1108 22.49 -24.92 -32.44
C SER A 1108 23.28 -24.85 -33.74
N LYS A 1109 23.54 -23.63 -34.20
CA LYS A 1109 24.51 -23.28 -35.24
C LYS A 1109 25.51 -22.31 -34.65
N SER A 1110 26.79 -22.47 -34.96
CA SER A 1110 27.85 -21.53 -34.56
C SER A 1110 28.72 -21.17 -35.76
N VAL A 1111 29.31 -19.98 -35.72
CA VAL A 1111 30.34 -19.49 -36.66
C VAL A 1111 31.56 -19.01 -35.88
N ASP A 1112 32.74 -19.06 -36.51
CA ASP A 1112 33.96 -18.49 -35.94
C ASP A 1112 33.98 -16.97 -36.14
N ALA A 1113 34.41 -16.24 -35.11
CA ALA A 1113 34.42 -14.79 -35.09
C ALA A 1113 35.53 -14.21 -35.99
N THR A 1114 35.16 -13.28 -36.86
CA THR A 1114 36.10 -12.65 -37.81
C THR A 1114 36.52 -11.23 -37.43
N GLY A 1115 35.90 -10.65 -36.39
CA GLY A 1115 36.01 -9.23 -36.08
C GLY A 1115 34.97 -8.35 -36.80
N GLU A 1116 34.33 -8.87 -37.85
CA GLU A 1116 33.31 -8.18 -38.65
C GLU A 1116 31.90 -8.72 -38.39
N TRP A 1117 30.88 -8.03 -38.93
CA TRP A 1117 29.50 -8.51 -38.91
C TRP A 1117 29.34 -9.75 -39.77
N GLN A 1118 28.79 -10.82 -39.18
CA GLN A 1118 28.56 -12.11 -39.83
C GLN A 1118 27.11 -12.54 -39.63
N LYS A 1119 26.50 -13.12 -40.67
CA LYS A 1119 25.17 -13.70 -40.57
C LYS A 1119 25.23 -15.15 -40.09
N ILE A 1120 24.46 -15.46 -39.04
CA ILE A 1120 24.26 -16.84 -38.56
C ILE A 1120 22.86 -17.27 -38.95
N THR A 1121 22.70 -18.45 -39.54
CA THR A 1121 21.39 -19.00 -39.95
C THR A 1121 21.23 -20.44 -39.46
N LEU A 1122 20.13 -20.71 -38.77
CA LEU A 1122 19.72 -22.03 -38.29
C LEU A 1122 18.36 -22.39 -38.91
N VAL A 1123 18.32 -23.47 -39.70
CA VAL A 1123 17.08 -24.03 -40.26
C VAL A 1123 16.72 -25.26 -39.46
N PHE A 1124 15.47 -25.35 -39.00
CA PHE A 1124 15.00 -26.47 -38.19
C PHE A 1124 13.57 -26.86 -38.54
N ALA A 1125 13.37 -28.12 -38.92
CA ALA A 1125 12.07 -28.75 -39.04
C ALA A 1125 11.65 -29.30 -37.67
N VAL A 1126 10.58 -28.76 -37.09
CA VAL A 1126 10.08 -29.20 -35.79
C VAL A 1126 9.45 -30.59 -35.94
N PRO A 1127 9.95 -31.64 -35.26
CA PRO A 1127 9.35 -32.96 -35.37
C PRO A 1127 7.89 -32.99 -34.89
N ASP A 1128 7.02 -33.64 -35.67
CA ASP A 1128 5.61 -33.87 -35.36
C ASP A 1128 5.38 -35.05 -34.39
N LYS A 1129 6.45 -35.75 -34.00
CA LYS A 1129 6.45 -36.88 -33.05
C LYS A 1129 7.39 -36.66 -31.87
N GLY A 1130 7.25 -37.48 -30.83
CA GLY A 1130 8.13 -37.46 -29.65
C GLY A 1130 7.95 -36.22 -28.76
N LYS A 1131 8.99 -35.81 -28.03
CA LYS A 1131 8.88 -34.67 -27.09
C LYS A 1131 8.70 -33.32 -27.81
N TRP A 1132 9.23 -33.16 -29.03
CA TRP A 1132 9.04 -31.95 -29.84
C TRP A 1132 7.58 -31.74 -30.25
N SER A 1133 6.82 -32.83 -30.51
CA SER A 1133 5.39 -32.75 -30.84
C SER A 1133 4.50 -32.09 -29.77
N LYS A 1134 5.01 -31.99 -28.54
CA LYS A 1134 4.34 -31.34 -27.40
C LYS A 1134 4.80 -29.90 -27.17
N SER A 1135 5.75 -29.41 -27.98
CA SER A 1135 6.32 -28.08 -27.83
C SER A 1135 5.44 -27.08 -28.57
N ASP A 1136 5.11 -25.98 -27.89
CA ASP A 1136 4.36 -24.85 -28.45
C ASP A 1136 5.26 -23.63 -28.67
N HIS A 1137 6.50 -23.66 -28.14
CA HIS A 1137 7.49 -22.60 -28.28
C HIS A 1137 8.91 -23.15 -28.41
N VAL A 1138 9.79 -22.34 -28.98
CA VAL A 1138 11.24 -22.47 -28.83
C VAL A 1138 11.80 -21.27 -28.10
N LEU A 1139 12.70 -21.53 -27.16
CA LEU A 1139 13.62 -20.52 -26.65
C LEU A 1139 14.79 -20.39 -27.61
N VAL A 1140 14.82 -19.31 -28.37
CA VAL A 1140 16.02 -18.91 -29.12
C VAL A 1140 17.05 -18.40 -28.13
N THR A 1141 18.32 -18.78 -28.30
CA THR A 1141 19.44 -18.21 -27.55
C THR A 1141 20.53 -17.70 -28.49
N LEU A 1142 21.04 -16.49 -28.21
CA LEU A 1142 22.20 -15.90 -28.90
C LEU A 1142 23.38 -15.90 -27.94
N GLY A 1143 24.41 -16.68 -28.23
CA GLY A 1143 25.58 -16.85 -27.37
C GLY A 1143 26.87 -16.43 -28.07
N ALA A 1144 27.90 -16.17 -27.28
CA ALA A 1144 29.28 -16.12 -27.76
C ALA A 1144 30.13 -16.99 -26.85
N GLY A 1145 30.79 -17.98 -27.43
CA GLY A 1145 31.59 -18.95 -26.69
C GLY A 1145 32.81 -18.30 -26.06
N GLY A 1146 33.08 -18.68 -24.80
CA GLY A 1146 34.39 -18.93 -24.17
C GLY A 1146 35.50 -17.87 -24.18
N THR A 1147 35.36 -16.74 -24.87
CA THR A 1147 36.43 -15.75 -25.00
C THR A 1147 36.34 -14.71 -23.89
N PRO A 1148 37.35 -14.60 -23.01
CA PRO A 1148 37.36 -13.59 -21.96
C PRO A 1148 37.44 -12.17 -22.52
N ASP A 1149 36.93 -11.21 -21.74
CA ASP A 1149 37.11 -9.76 -21.95
C ASP A 1149 36.78 -9.27 -23.36
N CYS A 1150 35.71 -9.81 -23.97
CA CYS A 1150 35.29 -9.49 -25.33
C CYS A 1150 33.86 -8.93 -25.37
N THR A 1151 33.57 -8.15 -26.41
CA THR A 1151 32.21 -7.65 -26.69
C THR A 1151 31.65 -8.40 -27.90
N THR A 1152 30.42 -8.90 -27.79
CA THR A 1152 29.66 -9.45 -28.91
C THR A 1152 28.39 -8.63 -29.09
N LEU A 1153 28.15 -8.18 -30.32
CA LEU A 1153 26.95 -7.48 -30.75
C LEU A 1153 26.08 -8.42 -31.57
N PHE A 1154 24.76 -8.33 -31.40
CA PHE A 1154 23.77 -9.00 -32.23
C PHE A 1154 22.76 -7.97 -32.77
N ASP A 1155 22.38 -8.11 -34.02
CA ASP A 1155 21.45 -7.22 -34.72
C ASP A 1155 20.60 -7.96 -35.76
N ASP A 1156 19.54 -7.33 -36.26
CA ASP A 1156 18.66 -7.78 -37.34
C ASP A 1156 18.24 -9.25 -37.22
N PHE A 1157 17.68 -9.62 -36.06
CA PHE A 1157 17.18 -10.96 -35.87
C PHE A 1157 15.92 -11.21 -36.70
N LYS A 1158 15.88 -12.37 -37.35
CA LYS A 1158 14.77 -12.76 -38.21
C LYS A 1158 14.37 -14.21 -37.95
N VAL A 1159 13.08 -14.49 -37.89
CA VAL A 1159 12.53 -15.85 -37.95
C VAL A 1159 11.56 -15.94 -39.11
N GLU A 1160 11.65 -17.00 -39.90
CA GLU A 1160 10.76 -17.26 -41.03
C GLU A 1160 10.19 -18.67 -40.90
N GLU A 1161 8.88 -18.85 -41.14
CA GLU A 1161 8.27 -20.17 -41.33
C GLU A 1161 8.29 -20.49 -42.82
N LYS A 1162 8.65 -21.74 -43.17
CA LYS A 1162 8.62 -22.28 -44.52
C LYS A 1162 7.51 -23.31 -44.69
#